data_AF-A0A0B2W068-F1
#
_entry.id   AF-A0A0B2W068-F1
#
_cell.length_a   1.000
_cell.length_b   1.000
_cell.length_c   1.000
_cell.angle_alpha   90.00
_cell.angle_beta   90.00
_cell.angle_gamma   90.00
#
_symmetry.space_group_name_H-M   'P 1'
#
loop_
_entity.id
_entity.type
_entity.pdbx_description
1 polymer ?
#
loop_
_entity_poly.entity_id
_entity_poly.type
_entity_poly.pdbx_seq_one_letter_code
_entity_poly.pdbx_strand_id
1 'polypeptide(L)'
;MSYPVSSTRPKTSAGSRATSARGIRRPSTASRNVNERPLSRTAMAADSNVVQRAVSRAAAVPPRSSMGERLQSRMGTAQVARPPTSSFNRSAPPGTSMRPITQQGLTGVRAPSRLGISRAAAVPPRSSMGERLQSRMGTAQVARPPTSSFNRSAPPGTSMRPITQQGLTGVRAPSRLGTSRQVLDKSYYVSLLRQKSNSLISEIESLKKELDRGERDRQNLMIYEKRAEEEASTIRDLQGRLIDCNMILDRLNTNSDLGELEEELNELIAKNEEAEKSLNELFADRQRTEQSIREVEKQIEIEKGKNATAISDMDITVRNQFEELKQQAMNVNEELRMKQEELTELNRRKEQLDDEVANSTLKQQAKRLAEIQAKKATIVEEMNAEGTPDQQREWLLQTVIRTTDEVAAVQKQIDTLTERIDQGNEELREFENEYDGIIGMLRFWKIVLIHDFSREKNEKYRELKMKEIQIDEFLNSFEQLKSEQEGRIAQSSAEIVRFLEIISHNSFKTDITANVTGMDTSGIDAFNDQSACATELQDLHVRLQEEMFNVDESERRLKEDVENFSRRMQEMNDEMKKFEDHETLKAGTEQKRQLKNVQKKWQYVEQNNAALREAAAAKDAETNYTKLKDEAMRLQAEYNASLVSWTRPR
;
A
#
# COMPACT_ATOMS: atom_id res chain seq x y z
N MET A 1 -3.15 -37.21 -63.67
CA MET A 1 -4.49 -36.82 -64.13
C MET A 1 -5.17 -36.07 -62.99
N SER A 2 -5.78 -34.91 -63.05
CA SER A 2 -5.84 -33.76 -63.96
C SER A 2 -6.59 -32.69 -63.15
N TYR A 3 -6.02 -31.49 -63.05
CA TYR A 3 -6.47 -30.14 -62.61
C TYR A 3 -7.99 -29.77 -62.60
N PRO A 4 -8.45 -28.56 -62.11
CA PRO A 4 -7.82 -27.53 -61.24
C PRO A 4 -8.73 -26.84 -60.17
N VAL A 5 -8.04 -25.94 -59.43
CA VAL A 5 -8.39 -24.78 -58.59
C VAL A 5 -9.42 -23.77 -59.16
N SER A 6 -10.24 -23.13 -58.29
CA SER A 6 -10.48 -21.66 -58.37
C SER A 6 -10.98 -21.06 -57.03
N SER A 7 -10.37 -19.94 -56.64
CA SER A 7 -10.69 -19.10 -55.49
C SER A 7 -11.71 -18.01 -55.87
N THR A 8 -12.54 -17.56 -54.93
CA THR A 8 -13.01 -16.15 -54.95
C THR A 8 -13.01 -15.51 -53.56
N ARG A 9 -12.47 -14.29 -53.59
CA ARG A 9 -12.15 -13.25 -52.60
C ARG A 9 -13.39 -12.60 -51.94
N PRO A 10 -13.36 -12.09 -50.69
CA PRO A 10 -14.33 -11.12 -50.23
C PRO A 10 -13.83 -9.68 -50.49
N LYS A 11 -14.70 -8.86 -51.09
CA LYS A 11 -14.56 -7.41 -51.24
C LYS A 11 -15.39 -6.70 -50.18
N THR A 12 -14.87 -5.56 -49.75
CA THR A 12 -15.45 -4.56 -48.85
C THR A 12 -16.53 -3.71 -49.53
N SER A 13 -17.61 -3.39 -48.79
CA SER A 13 -18.44 -2.19 -48.92
C SER A 13 -19.46 -2.19 -47.76
N ALA A 14 -19.35 -1.33 -46.74
CA ALA A 14 -19.81 0.05 -46.70
C ALA A 14 -21.30 0.21 -47.11
N GLY A 15 -22.18 0.45 -46.13
CA GLY A 15 -23.54 0.92 -46.37
C GLY A 15 -24.58 0.39 -45.39
N SER A 16 -24.83 1.11 -44.28
CA SER A 16 -26.05 0.92 -43.50
C SER A 16 -26.56 2.28 -43.04
N ARG A 17 -27.63 2.75 -43.69
CA ARG A 17 -28.39 3.94 -43.31
C ARG A 17 -29.84 3.54 -43.07
N ALA A 18 -30.23 3.75 -41.81
CA ALA A 18 -31.51 4.22 -41.28
C ALA A 18 -32.84 3.52 -41.65
N THR A 19 -33.58 3.16 -40.60
CA THR A 19 -34.99 3.53 -40.24
C THR A 19 -35.36 2.63 -39.04
N SER A 20 -36.13 2.98 -38.01
CA SER A 20 -36.89 4.16 -37.63
C SER A 20 -37.09 4.03 -36.10
N ALA A 21 -36.82 5.08 -35.31
CA ALA A 21 -37.18 5.13 -33.90
C ALA A 21 -38.22 6.24 -33.70
N ARG A 22 -39.43 5.83 -33.35
CA ARG A 22 -40.57 6.70 -32.98
C ARG A 22 -40.50 6.92 -31.46
N GLY A 23 -40.51 8.18 -31.04
CA GLY A 23 -40.16 8.61 -29.69
C GLY A 23 -41.21 8.41 -28.60
N ILE A 24 -40.90 8.94 -27.41
CA ILE A 24 -41.82 9.63 -26.48
C ILE A 24 -40.96 10.45 -25.50
N ARG A 25 -41.41 11.70 -25.30
CA ARG A 25 -40.81 12.73 -24.45
C ARG A 25 -41.11 12.48 -22.96
N ARG A 26 -40.16 12.86 -22.10
CA ARG A 26 -40.40 13.11 -20.66
C ARG A 26 -41.19 14.42 -20.47
N PRO A 27 -42.08 14.51 -19.47
CA PRO A 27 -42.46 15.77 -18.87
C PRO A 27 -41.93 15.91 -17.43
N SER A 28 -41.69 17.17 -17.06
CA SER A 28 -41.54 17.71 -15.72
C SER A 28 -42.91 18.23 -15.26
N THR A 29 -43.30 18.04 -13.99
CA THR A 29 -44.23 18.95 -13.30
C THR A 29 -44.14 18.82 -11.77
N ALA A 30 -44.18 19.98 -11.13
CA ALA A 30 -44.46 20.21 -9.72
C ALA A 30 -45.97 20.32 -9.44
N SER A 31 -46.40 20.04 -8.21
CA SER A 31 -47.56 20.60 -7.44
C SER A 31 -47.57 19.87 -6.08
N ARG A 32 -47.70 20.43 -4.86
CA ARG A 32 -48.51 21.49 -4.23
C ARG A 32 -49.98 21.10 -3.96
N ASN A 33 -50.26 20.65 -2.72
CA ASN A 33 -51.39 21.06 -1.85
C ASN A 33 -51.24 20.37 -0.46
N VAL A 34 -51.11 21.09 0.66
CA VAL A 34 -52.13 21.76 1.52
C VAL A 34 -52.96 20.76 2.34
N ASN A 35 -52.68 20.67 3.66
CA ASN A 35 -53.68 20.75 4.74
C ASN A 35 -53.04 20.81 6.15
N GLU A 36 -53.44 21.85 6.88
CA GLU A 36 -53.85 21.92 8.31
C GLU A 36 -52.85 21.71 9.48
N ARG A 37 -52.81 22.78 10.31
CA ARG A 37 -52.33 22.93 11.72
C ARG A 37 -53.20 22.08 12.70
N PRO A 38 -52.89 21.88 14.02
CA PRO A 38 -52.28 22.86 14.96
C PRO A 38 -51.40 22.36 16.14
N LEU A 39 -50.75 23.33 16.82
CA LEU A 39 -50.47 23.52 18.28
C LEU A 39 -49.96 22.31 19.12
N SER A 40 -48.96 22.39 19.99
CA SER A 40 -48.74 23.34 21.10
C SER A 40 -47.41 23.08 21.85
N ARG A 41 -46.88 24.14 22.49
CA ARG A 41 -46.18 24.24 23.81
C ARG A 41 -45.26 23.07 24.24
N THR A 42 -44.05 23.31 24.70
CA THR A 42 -43.81 23.98 26.01
C THR A 42 -42.35 24.46 26.11
N ALA A 43 -42.19 25.64 26.70
CA ALA A 43 -40.94 26.26 27.10
C ALA A 43 -40.63 25.97 28.57
N MET A 44 -39.34 25.88 28.93
CA MET A 44 -38.73 26.34 30.18
C MET A 44 -37.26 26.66 29.81
N ALA A 45 -36.82 27.93 29.78
CA ALA A 45 -36.37 28.76 30.93
C ALA A 45 -35.13 28.13 31.62
N ALA A 46 -34.03 28.80 31.93
CA ALA A 46 -33.69 30.22 31.96
C ALA A 46 -32.15 30.40 32.05
N ASP A 47 -31.73 31.65 31.83
CA ASP A 47 -30.57 32.34 32.43
C ASP A 47 -29.12 31.98 32.05
N SER A 48 -28.47 32.89 31.32
CA SER A 48 -27.77 33.99 32.00
C SER A 48 -27.09 34.94 31.02
N ASN A 49 -27.18 36.23 31.38
CA ASN A 49 -26.67 37.38 30.66
C ASN A 49 -25.13 37.48 30.70
N VAL A 50 -24.56 37.74 29.53
CA VAL A 50 -23.66 38.87 29.20
C VAL A 50 -22.83 39.46 30.36
N VAL A 51 -21.51 39.24 30.31
CA VAL A 51 -20.52 40.30 30.56
C VAL A 51 -19.46 40.25 29.47
N GLN A 52 -19.30 41.39 28.83
CA GLN A 52 -18.32 41.72 27.81
C GLN A 52 -16.89 41.61 28.37
N ARG A 53 -16.00 40.95 27.61
CA ARG A 53 -14.61 41.39 27.53
C ARG A 53 -14.11 41.18 26.11
N ALA A 54 -14.05 42.29 25.38
CA ALA A 54 -13.36 42.39 24.11
C ALA A 54 -11.85 42.20 24.34
N VAL A 55 -11.24 41.26 23.62
CA VAL A 55 -9.83 41.34 23.24
C VAL A 55 -9.75 41.04 21.74
N SER A 56 -9.02 41.92 21.08
CA SER A 56 -8.97 42.12 19.65
C SER A 56 -8.51 40.89 18.86
N ARG A 57 -9.23 40.70 17.75
CA ARG A 57 -8.99 39.74 16.67
C ARG A 57 -7.82 40.24 15.81
N ALA A 58 -6.73 39.48 15.75
CA ALA A 58 -5.78 39.51 14.65
C ALA A 58 -5.68 38.10 14.08
N ALA A 59 -6.00 37.97 12.79
CA ALA A 59 -6.03 36.74 12.04
C ALA A 59 -4.61 36.22 11.79
N ALA A 60 -4.39 34.92 12.05
CA ALA A 60 -3.23 34.19 11.55
C ALA A 60 -3.71 33.14 10.55
N VAL A 61 -3.31 33.35 9.30
CA VAL A 61 -3.45 32.47 8.14
C VAL A 61 -2.41 31.35 8.24
N PRO A 62 -2.73 30.07 7.93
CA PRO A 62 -1.70 29.05 7.75
C PRO A 62 -1.05 29.19 6.35
N PRO A 63 0.29 29.11 6.21
CA PRO A 63 0.90 29.19 4.89
C PRO A 63 0.65 27.91 4.10
N ARG A 64 0.28 28.12 2.84
CA ARG A 64 0.17 27.11 1.80
C ARG A 64 1.54 26.55 1.41
N SER A 65 1.51 25.26 1.12
CA SER A 65 2.42 24.46 0.29
C SER A 65 3.10 25.21 -0.86
N SER A 66 4.43 25.17 -0.90
CA SER A 66 5.24 25.51 -2.08
C SER A 66 5.77 24.25 -2.75
N MET A 67 5.35 24.09 -4.01
CA MET A 67 5.96 23.36 -5.12
C MET A 67 7.42 22.87 -4.94
N GLY A 68 7.61 21.57 -5.15
CA GLY A 68 8.49 21.06 -6.21
C GLY A 68 10.00 21.18 -6.00
N GLU A 69 10.54 20.44 -5.03
CA GLU A 69 11.97 20.12 -5.02
C GLU A 69 12.28 18.95 -5.96
N ARG A 70 13.00 19.29 -7.02
CA ARG A 70 13.55 18.42 -8.03
C ARG A 70 14.72 17.66 -7.41
N LEU A 71 14.54 16.37 -7.14
CA LEU A 71 15.62 15.46 -6.74
C LEU A 71 16.66 15.42 -7.87
N GLN A 72 17.83 16.03 -7.62
CA GLN A 72 19.00 15.88 -8.48
C GLN A 72 19.61 14.49 -8.22
N SER A 73 19.38 13.59 -9.16
CA SER A 73 20.09 12.32 -9.29
C SER A 73 21.56 12.60 -9.59
N ARG A 74 22.40 12.44 -8.56
CA ARG A 74 23.86 12.41 -8.70
C ARG A 74 24.24 11.07 -9.33
N MET A 75 24.30 11.02 -10.66
CA MET A 75 24.93 9.93 -11.40
C MET A 75 26.41 9.85 -10.99
N GLY A 76 26.75 8.88 -10.15
CA GLY A 76 28.12 8.43 -9.97
C GLY A 76 28.47 7.52 -11.13
N THR A 77 29.42 7.94 -11.97
CA THR A 77 30.02 7.08 -12.98
C THR A 77 30.85 6.01 -12.28
N ALA A 78 30.26 4.85 -12.07
CA ALA A 78 30.98 3.64 -11.71
C ALA A 78 31.78 3.19 -12.95
N GLN A 79 33.10 3.17 -12.82
CA GLN A 79 33.97 2.57 -13.82
C GLN A 79 33.71 1.06 -13.86
N VAL A 80 33.16 0.59 -14.98
CA VAL A 80 33.03 -0.82 -15.29
C VAL A 80 34.39 -1.32 -15.79
N ALA A 81 34.99 -2.24 -15.03
CA ALA A 81 36.21 -2.94 -15.37
C ALA A 81 35.97 -3.90 -16.55
N ARG A 82 36.83 -3.83 -17.58
CA ARG A 82 36.92 -4.81 -18.68
C ARG A 82 37.96 -5.90 -18.35
N PRO A 83 37.80 -7.15 -18.85
CA PRO A 83 38.76 -8.24 -18.61
C PRO A 83 39.94 -8.18 -19.61
N PRO A 84 41.12 -8.77 -19.30
CA PRO A 84 42.28 -8.70 -20.18
C PRO A 84 42.36 -9.91 -21.13
N THR A 85 42.67 -9.64 -22.39
CA THR A 85 43.13 -10.64 -23.36
C THR A 85 44.52 -10.28 -23.90
N SER A 86 45.36 -11.32 -23.99
CA SER A 86 46.55 -11.53 -24.85
C SER A 86 47.76 -10.57 -24.81
N SER A 87 48.81 -11.08 -24.16
CA SER A 87 50.24 -11.15 -24.53
C SER A 87 50.72 -10.52 -25.85
N PHE A 88 51.75 -9.66 -25.80
CA PHE A 88 52.92 -9.71 -26.72
C PHE A 88 54.16 -9.01 -26.14
N ASN A 89 55.30 -9.69 -26.34
CA ASN A 89 56.68 -9.35 -25.97
C ASN A 89 57.21 -8.04 -26.55
N ARG A 90 58.03 -7.30 -25.78
CA ARG A 90 59.30 -6.72 -26.26
C ARG A 90 60.31 -6.51 -25.12
N SER A 91 61.57 -6.70 -25.49
CA SER A 91 62.78 -7.03 -24.74
C SER A 91 63.63 -5.82 -24.30
N ALA A 92 64.03 -5.79 -23.01
CA ALA A 92 65.40 -5.67 -22.42
C ALA A 92 66.43 -4.56 -22.85
N PRO A 93 67.56 -4.30 -22.13
CA PRO A 93 67.88 -4.13 -20.68
C PRO A 93 69.00 -3.03 -20.45
N PRO A 94 70.00 -3.05 -19.52
CA PRO A 94 70.16 -3.56 -18.13
C PRO A 94 70.83 -2.57 -17.10
N GLY A 95 70.88 -2.98 -15.81
CA GLY A 95 71.88 -2.56 -14.78
C GLY A 95 71.25 -1.81 -13.60
N THR A 96 71.50 -2.09 -12.31
CA THR A 96 72.63 -2.73 -11.61
C THR A 96 72.21 -3.20 -10.19
N SER A 97 72.82 -4.30 -9.78
CA SER A 97 73.06 -4.86 -8.43
C SER A 97 72.88 -3.98 -7.18
N MET A 98 72.31 -4.52 -6.10
CA MET A 98 73.05 -5.00 -4.91
C MET A 98 72.12 -5.44 -3.76
N ARG A 99 72.67 -6.30 -2.91
CA ARG A 99 72.06 -7.19 -1.91
C ARG A 99 72.07 -6.58 -0.47
N PRO A 100 71.58 -7.31 0.57
CA PRO A 100 70.86 -6.81 1.77
C PRO A 100 71.67 -6.85 3.08
N ILE A 101 71.05 -6.47 4.22
CA ILE A 101 71.41 -6.80 5.63
C ILE A 101 70.19 -6.42 6.51
N THR A 102 69.46 -7.36 7.16
CA THR A 102 69.57 -7.84 8.57
C THR A 102 69.58 -6.69 9.60
N GLN A 103 68.83 -6.64 10.72
CA GLN A 103 68.46 -7.65 11.72
C GLN A 103 67.53 -6.97 12.78
N GLN A 104 66.67 -7.77 13.45
CA GLN A 104 66.21 -7.67 14.86
C GLN A 104 65.45 -6.40 15.35
N GLY A 105 64.40 -6.45 16.17
CA GLY A 105 63.72 -7.53 16.88
C GLY A 105 62.88 -6.96 18.05
N LEU A 106 61.69 -7.54 18.26
CA LEU A 106 61.00 -7.82 19.54
C LEU A 106 60.40 -6.63 20.36
N THR A 107 59.05 -6.52 20.43
CA THR A 107 58.10 -7.02 21.46
C THR A 107 58.32 -6.39 22.87
N GLY A 108 57.33 -6.01 23.68
CA GLY A 108 55.88 -6.03 23.63
C GLY A 108 55.27 -5.48 24.94
N VAL A 109 53.95 -5.32 24.95
CA VAL A 109 53.00 -5.56 26.07
C VAL A 109 53.19 -4.81 27.41
N ARG A 110 52.24 -3.88 27.71
CA ARG A 110 51.18 -3.93 28.77
C ARG A 110 50.92 -2.57 29.43
N ALA A 111 49.63 -2.23 29.56
CA ALA A 111 49.10 -1.33 30.60
C ALA A 111 49.06 -2.06 31.96
N PRO A 112 48.98 -1.38 33.13
CA PRO A 112 47.67 -0.94 33.65
C PRO A 112 47.64 0.30 34.58
N SER A 113 46.47 0.93 34.64
CA SER A 113 45.68 1.48 35.77
C SER A 113 46.32 1.96 37.10
N ARG A 114 46.05 3.23 37.47
CA ARG A 114 45.49 3.72 38.77
C ARG A 114 45.39 5.27 38.75
N LEU A 115 44.20 5.88 38.75
CA LEU A 115 43.36 6.30 39.89
C LEU A 115 44.05 7.21 40.93
N GLY A 116 43.56 8.47 41.06
CA GLY A 116 43.59 9.20 42.34
C GLY A 116 43.61 10.74 42.34
N ILE A 117 42.42 11.37 42.15
CA ILE A 117 41.87 12.52 42.94
C ILE A 117 42.66 13.88 42.87
N SER A 118 42.12 15.00 42.37
CA SER A 118 41.10 15.84 43.03
C SER A 118 40.55 16.97 42.11
N ARG A 119 39.21 17.12 42.12
CA ARG A 119 38.39 18.37 42.15
C ARG A 119 38.89 19.65 41.46
N ALA A 120 38.12 20.20 40.50
CA ALA A 120 36.97 21.10 40.75
C ALA A 120 36.43 21.80 39.46
N ALA A 121 35.12 21.65 39.24
CA ALA A 121 34.11 22.61 38.75
C ALA A 121 34.22 23.37 37.39
N ALA A 122 33.15 23.17 36.59
CA ALA A 122 32.31 24.17 35.88
C ALA A 122 32.69 24.72 34.47
N VAL A 123 32.31 24.01 33.39
CA VAL A 123 31.18 24.23 32.42
C VAL A 123 30.53 25.64 32.36
N PRO A 124 30.06 26.22 31.19
CA PRO A 124 30.23 25.88 29.75
C PRO A 124 30.28 27.13 28.78
N PRO A 125 29.79 27.13 27.50
CA PRO A 125 30.63 27.43 26.32
C PRO A 125 30.11 28.61 25.47
N ARG A 126 30.84 29.02 24.40
CA ARG A 126 30.27 29.42 23.08
C ARG A 126 31.30 29.91 22.05
N SER A 127 31.23 29.28 20.86
CA SER A 127 31.30 29.79 19.47
C SER A 127 32.28 30.90 19.03
N SER A 128 33.11 30.60 18.02
CA SER A 128 33.12 31.20 16.65
C SER A 128 34.47 30.90 15.96
N MET A 129 34.48 30.23 14.80
CA MET A 129 34.45 30.78 13.43
C MET A 129 35.82 31.41 13.04
N GLY A 130 36.50 30.87 12.02
CA GLY A 130 37.68 31.52 11.45
C GLY A 130 38.74 30.61 10.81
N GLU A 131 38.45 30.18 9.60
CA GLU A 131 39.32 29.53 8.61
C GLU A 131 40.60 30.33 8.26
N ARG A 132 41.72 29.66 7.95
CA ARG A 132 42.50 29.84 6.70
C ARG A 132 43.82 29.04 6.63
N LEU A 133 43.79 28.01 5.80
CA LEU A 133 44.71 27.67 4.70
C LEU A 133 46.19 28.14 4.75
N GLN A 134 47.10 27.17 4.87
CA GLN A 134 48.49 27.26 4.40
C GLN A 134 48.63 26.46 3.09
N SER A 135 48.88 27.14 1.97
CA SER A 135 49.33 26.55 0.72
C SER A 135 50.78 26.92 0.43
N ARG A 136 51.63 25.91 0.56
CA ARG A 136 52.74 25.50 -0.31
C ARG A 136 53.06 26.42 -1.49
N MET A 137 54.27 26.97 -1.53
CA MET A 137 54.85 27.64 -2.71
C MET A 137 56.23 27.08 -3.04
N GLY A 138 56.44 26.73 -4.31
CA GLY A 138 57.69 26.25 -4.89
C GLY A 138 58.37 27.28 -5.79
N THR A 139 59.70 27.21 -5.81
CA THR A 139 60.70 27.49 -6.88
C THR A 139 60.39 28.47 -8.03
N ALA A 140 61.20 29.54 -8.14
CA ALA A 140 61.94 30.02 -9.33
C ALA A 140 62.61 31.38 -8.98
N GLN A 141 63.95 31.48 -8.87
CA GLN A 141 64.95 31.82 -9.91
C GLN A 141 65.08 33.34 -10.25
N VAL A 142 66.34 33.82 -10.08
CA VAL A 142 67.09 34.87 -10.82
C VAL A 142 67.00 36.37 -10.43
N ALA A 143 68.23 36.93 -10.33
CA ALA A 143 68.70 38.32 -10.56
C ALA A 143 68.91 39.30 -9.38
N ARG A 144 70.20 39.45 -9.03
CA ARG A 144 70.93 40.64 -8.50
C ARG A 144 70.79 41.85 -9.46
N PRO A 145 71.15 43.13 -9.11
CA PRO A 145 72.25 43.61 -8.22
C PRO A 145 71.93 44.92 -7.44
N PRO A 146 72.89 45.78 -7.02
CA PRO A 146 74.05 45.57 -6.14
C PRO A 146 74.02 46.40 -4.84
N THR A 147 74.81 45.96 -3.87
CA THR A 147 75.11 46.59 -2.59
C THR A 147 76.28 47.59 -2.68
N SER A 148 76.15 48.76 -2.06
CA SER A 148 77.26 49.66 -1.73
C SER A 148 77.77 49.44 -0.30
N SER A 149 79.08 49.18 -0.23
CA SER A 149 80.01 49.02 0.88
C SER A 149 79.96 50.06 2.01
N PHE A 150 79.95 49.62 3.28
CA PHE A 150 81.05 49.60 4.28
C PHE A 150 81.52 50.93 4.90
N ASN A 151 81.32 51.05 6.24
CA ASN A 151 82.35 51.35 7.25
C ASN A 151 81.74 51.12 8.65
N ARG A 152 82.22 50.15 9.45
CA ARG A 152 83.37 50.10 10.38
C ARG A 152 83.02 50.46 11.84
N SER A 153 83.04 49.40 12.67
CA SER A 153 83.66 49.28 14.01
C SER A 153 83.25 50.17 15.22
N ALA A 154 82.55 49.50 16.16
CA ALA A 154 82.84 49.33 17.60
C ALA A 154 82.45 50.41 18.67
N PRO A 155 82.20 50.00 19.95
CA PRO A 155 81.17 50.53 20.88
C PRO A 155 81.73 51.34 22.08
N PRO A 156 80.87 51.93 22.96
CA PRO A 156 80.39 51.26 24.20
C PRO A 156 78.92 51.64 24.54
N GLY A 157 78.06 50.82 25.16
CA GLY A 157 78.21 50.14 26.44
C GLY A 157 77.42 50.90 27.52
N THR A 158 76.16 50.49 27.78
CA THR A 158 75.34 50.57 29.03
C THR A 158 73.86 50.35 28.66
N SER A 159 73.29 49.17 28.94
CA SER A 159 72.29 48.91 30.00
C SER A 159 70.96 49.68 29.76
N MET A 160 69.74 49.12 29.69
CA MET A 160 69.14 47.87 30.15
C MET A 160 67.78 47.62 29.45
N ARG A 161 67.39 46.34 29.47
CA ARG A 161 66.07 45.69 29.37
C ARG A 161 64.80 46.59 29.45
N PRO A 162 63.75 46.35 28.64
CA PRO A 162 62.42 46.85 28.94
C PRO A 162 61.76 45.93 29.98
N ILE A 163 61.56 46.45 31.19
CA ILE A 163 60.69 45.89 32.22
C ILE A 163 59.36 46.64 32.18
N THR A 164 58.28 45.87 32.16
CA THR A 164 56.93 46.33 32.45
C THR A 164 56.80 46.61 33.95
N GLN A 165 56.34 47.81 34.33
CA GLN A 165 55.31 47.95 35.36
C GLN A 165 54.85 49.40 35.54
N GLN A 166 53.54 49.51 35.71
CA GLN A 166 52.84 50.59 36.41
C GLN A 166 53.65 51.19 37.56
N GLY A 167 53.71 52.52 37.58
CA GLY A 167 54.27 53.31 38.67
C GLY A 167 54.27 54.80 38.36
N LEU A 168 53.09 55.41 38.46
CA LEU A 168 52.83 56.74 39.04
C LEU A 168 53.79 57.92 38.75
N THR A 169 53.14 59.05 38.45
CA THR A 169 53.62 60.45 38.52
C THR A 169 54.44 60.93 37.31
N GLY A 170 54.19 62.07 36.69
CA GLY A 170 53.29 63.20 36.93
C GLY A 170 53.87 64.42 36.19
N VAL A 171 53.04 65.44 35.91
CA VAL A 171 53.45 66.84 35.64
C VAL A 171 54.06 67.07 34.24
N ARG A 172 53.53 67.80 33.25
CA ARG A 172 52.48 68.83 33.07
C ARG A 172 52.16 68.91 31.56
N ALA A 173 50.89 68.91 31.17
CA ALA A 173 50.43 69.68 30.00
C ALA A 173 49.84 71.00 30.55
N PRO A 174 49.94 72.12 29.82
CA PRO A 174 50.00 73.46 30.41
C PRO A 174 48.68 73.82 31.09
N SER A 175 48.72 73.93 32.42
CA SER A 175 47.69 74.63 33.18
C SER A 175 47.83 76.12 32.83
N ARG A 176 46.89 76.62 32.02
CA ARG A 176 46.64 78.04 31.93
C ARG A 176 46.20 78.51 33.31
N LEU A 177 46.93 79.51 33.78
CA LEU A 177 46.59 80.46 34.83
C LEU A 177 45.07 80.53 35.12
N GLY A 178 44.73 80.42 36.41
CA GLY A 178 43.37 80.15 36.88
C GLY A 178 42.30 81.10 36.37
N THR A 179 41.11 80.54 36.16
CA THR A 179 39.85 81.28 36.10
C THR A 179 38.72 80.36 36.54
N SER A 180 38.22 80.57 37.77
CA SER A 180 36.83 80.33 38.22
C SER A 180 36.22 78.91 38.12
N ARG A 181 35.32 78.57 39.06
CA ARG A 181 34.21 77.67 38.74
C ARG A 181 33.42 78.35 37.62
N GLN A 182 33.70 78.03 36.37
CA GLN A 182 32.90 78.47 35.25
C GLN A 182 31.53 77.83 35.39
N VAL A 183 30.56 78.60 35.88
CA VAL A 183 29.16 78.28 35.69
C VAL A 183 28.93 78.46 34.19
N LEU A 184 28.92 77.34 33.48
CA LEU A 184 28.71 77.34 32.04
C LEU A 184 27.24 77.65 31.79
N ASP A 185 26.98 78.74 31.08
CA ASP A 185 25.61 79.14 30.77
C ASP A 185 24.90 78.09 29.90
N LYS A 186 23.57 78.08 29.95
CA LYS A 186 22.72 77.21 29.12
C LYS A 186 23.16 77.20 27.65
N SER A 187 23.62 78.34 27.13
CA SER A 187 24.11 78.52 25.76
C SER A 187 25.33 77.66 25.43
N TYR A 188 26.27 77.46 26.37
CA TYR A 188 27.44 76.61 26.16
C TYR A 188 27.01 75.15 25.96
N TYR A 189 26.17 74.63 26.86
CA TYR A 189 25.67 73.25 26.74
C TYR A 189 24.77 73.08 25.52
N VAL A 190 23.99 74.09 25.13
CA VAL A 190 23.23 74.06 23.86
C VAL A 190 24.17 74.01 22.66
N SER A 191 25.26 74.76 22.63
CA SER A 191 26.25 74.69 21.55
C SER A 191 26.96 73.33 21.50
N LEU A 192 27.33 72.78 22.65
CA LEU A 192 27.95 71.46 22.74
C LEU A 192 26.97 70.36 22.30
N LEU A 193 25.69 70.45 22.69
CA LEU A 193 24.62 69.56 22.25
C LEU A 193 24.39 69.68 20.75
N ARG A 194 24.40 70.90 20.18
CA ARG A 194 24.31 71.10 18.72
C ARG A 194 25.52 70.50 18.00
N GLN A 195 26.73 70.68 18.52
CA GLN A 195 27.94 70.08 17.96
C GLN A 195 27.87 68.54 18.00
N LYS A 196 27.45 67.96 19.13
CA LYS A 196 27.26 66.50 19.26
C LYS A 196 26.12 66.00 18.38
N SER A 197 25.02 66.74 18.29
CA SER A 197 23.92 66.45 17.36
C SER A 197 24.40 66.45 15.91
N ASN A 198 25.20 67.43 15.51
CA ASN A 198 25.75 67.50 14.15
C ASN A 198 26.74 66.36 13.90
N SER A 199 27.59 66.03 14.88
CA SER A 199 28.47 64.86 14.81
C SER A 199 27.69 63.56 14.65
N LEU A 200 26.59 63.40 15.40
CA LEU A 200 25.70 62.25 15.26
C LEU A 200 25.00 62.23 13.91
N ILE A 201 24.56 63.39 13.39
CA ILE A 201 23.95 63.48 12.06
C ILE A 201 24.95 63.09 10.98
N SER A 202 26.20 63.59 11.04
CA SER A 202 27.26 63.19 10.10
C SER A 202 27.60 61.70 10.20
N GLU A 203 27.62 61.14 11.41
CA GLU A 203 27.82 59.69 11.60
C GLU A 203 26.66 58.88 11.01
N ILE A 204 25.41 59.32 11.24
CA ILE A 204 24.21 58.69 10.65
C ILE A 204 24.27 58.74 9.12
N GLU A 205 24.72 59.85 8.54
CA GLU A 205 24.92 59.95 7.08
C GLU A 205 26.02 59.04 6.57
N SER A 206 27.12 58.88 7.32
CA SER A 206 28.19 57.93 6.99
C SER A 206 27.68 56.49 7.01
N LEU A 207 26.98 56.09 8.09
CA LEU A 207 26.40 54.77 8.24
C LEU A 207 25.35 54.47 7.17
N LYS A 208 24.55 55.47 6.75
CA LYS A 208 23.62 55.32 5.62
C LYS A 208 24.36 55.04 4.31
N LYS A 209 25.45 55.76 4.03
CA LYS A 209 26.27 55.52 2.83
C LYS A 209 26.92 54.13 2.85
N GLU A 210 27.36 53.68 4.03
CA GLU A 210 27.88 52.32 4.21
C GLU A 210 26.80 51.26 4.02
N LEU A 211 25.58 51.49 4.53
CA LEU A 211 24.43 50.62 4.31
C LEU A 211 24.09 50.52 2.82
N ASP A 212 23.96 51.64 2.12
CA ASP A 212 23.67 51.65 0.67
C ASP A 212 24.79 50.98 -0.13
N ARG A 213 26.05 51.15 0.32
CA ARG A 213 27.20 50.44 -0.27
C ARG A 213 27.10 48.94 -0.03
N GLY A 214 26.80 48.50 1.19
CA GLY A 214 26.59 47.10 1.53
C GLY A 214 25.44 46.48 0.74
N GLU A 215 24.35 47.23 0.51
CA GLU A 215 23.23 46.77 -0.32
C GLU A 215 23.62 46.62 -1.80
N ARG A 216 24.36 47.57 -2.37
CA ARG A 216 24.89 47.45 -3.74
C ARG A 216 25.88 46.31 -3.86
N ASP A 217 26.78 46.15 -2.90
CA ASP A 217 27.77 45.07 -2.89
C ASP A 217 27.08 43.70 -2.75
N ARG A 218 26.01 43.60 -1.95
CA ARG A 218 25.16 42.40 -1.86
C ARG A 218 24.47 42.08 -3.19
N GLN A 219 23.93 43.08 -3.88
CA GLN A 219 23.33 42.90 -5.21
C GLN A 219 24.38 42.45 -6.24
N ASN A 220 25.58 43.03 -6.21
CA ASN A 220 26.68 42.64 -7.09
C ASN A 220 27.16 41.22 -6.78
N LEU A 221 27.23 40.82 -5.51
CA LEU A 221 27.58 39.46 -5.10
C LEU A 221 26.61 38.45 -5.71
N MET A 222 25.30 38.73 -5.67
CA MET A 222 24.30 37.87 -6.31
C MET A 222 24.51 37.74 -7.83
N ILE A 223 24.92 38.81 -8.51
CA ILE A 223 25.26 38.77 -9.94
C ILE A 223 26.51 37.90 -10.17
N TYR A 224 27.53 38.03 -9.32
CA TYR A 224 28.73 37.21 -9.42
C TYR A 224 28.47 35.73 -9.12
N GLU A 225 27.63 35.40 -8.13
CA GLU A 225 27.20 34.03 -7.84
C GLU A 225 26.49 33.42 -9.04
N LYS A 226 25.49 34.14 -9.60
CA LYS A 226 24.78 33.67 -10.78
C LYS A 226 25.72 33.46 -11.96
N ARG A 227 26.63 34.40 -12.22
CA ARG A 227 27.62 34.27 -13.28
C ARG A 227 28.57 33.10 -13.05
N ALA A 228 28.98 32.86 -11.81
CA ALA A 228 29.81 31.72 -11.46
C ALA A 228 29.07 30.39 -11.66
N GLU A 229 27.78 30.32 -11.35
CA GLU A 229 26.93 29.15 -11.65
C GLU A 229 26.79 28.90 -13.16
N GLU A 230 26.54 29.96 -13.93
CA GLU A 230 26.46 29.90 -15.40
C GLU A 230 27.80 29.43 -15.99
N GLU A 231 28.92 30.04 -15.60
CA GLU A 231 30.26 29.64 -16.04
C GLU A 231 30.58 28.20 -15.61
N ALA A 232 30.22 27.78 -14.39
CA ALA A 232 30.38 26.39 -13.94
C ALA A 232 29.54 25.41 -14.77
N SER A 233 28.32 25.78 -15.18
CA SER A 233 27.51 24.97 -16.10
C SER A 233 28.20 24.82 -17.46
N THR A 234 28.72 25.93 -18.03
CA THR A 234 29.43 25.87 -19.32
C THR A 234 30.69 25.01 -19.24
N ILE A 235 31.41 25.03 -18.12
CA ILE A 235 32.57 24.17 -17.89
C ILE A 235 32.14 22.70 -17.86
N ARG A 236 31.04 22.35 -17.19
CA ARG A 236 30.51 20.98 -17.20
C ARG A 236 30.12 20.52 -18.60
N ASP A 237 29.46 21.38 -19.38
CA ASP A 237 29.09 21.05 -20.76
C ASP A 237 30.31 20.85 -21.65
N LEU A 238 31.33 21.70 -21.52
CA LEU A 238 32.61 21.56 -22.24
C LEU A 238 33.38 20.31 -21.80
N GLN A 239 33.37 19.97 -20.51
CA GLN A 239 33.94 18.73 -20.01
C GLN A 239 33.19 17.51 -20.55
N GLY A 240 31.85 17.55 -20.60
CA GLY A 240 31.03 16.51 -21.22
C GLY A 240 31.40 16.29 -22.68
N ARG A 241 31.44 17.37 -23.48
CA ARG A 241 31.88 17.30 -24.88
C ARG A 241 33.29 16.77 -25.05
N LEU A 242 34.21 17.14 -24.16
CA LEU A 242 35.58 16.63 -24.19
C LEU A 242 35.61 15.12 -23.90
N ILE A 243 34.81 14.64 -22.95
CA ILE A 243 34.63 13.21 -22.68
C ILE A 243 34.07 12.50 -23.91
N ASP A 244 33.06 13.08 -24.57
CA ASP A 244 32.49 12.53 -25.81
C ASP A 244 33.54 12.46 -26.93
N CYS A 245 34.31 13.52 -27.12
CA CYS A 245 35.40 13.56 -28.10
C CYS A 245 36.49 12.52 -27.78
N ASN A 246 36.88 12.38 -26.51
CA ASN A 246 37.85 11.36 -26.09
C ASN A 246 37.30 9.95 -26.32
N MET A 247 36.02 9.72 -26.02
CA MET A 247 35.36 8.44 -26.28
C MET A 247 35.33 8.11 -27.76
N ILE A 248 35.00 9.08 -28.63
CA ILE A 248 35.03 8.89 -30.09
C ILE A 248 36.45 8.59 -30.56
N LEU A 249 37.46 9.30 -30.03
CA LEU A 249 38.86 9.08 -30.36
C LEU A 249 39.31 7.66 -29.97
N ASP A 250 38.95 7.20 -28.76
CA ASP A 250 39.23 5.85 -28.30
C ASP A 250 38.53 4.80 -29.17
N ARG A 251 37.27 5.04 -29.56
CA ARG A 251 36.50 4.14 -30.43
C ARG A 251 37.03 4.09 -31.87
N LEU A 252 37.51 5.22 -32.38
CA LEU A 252 38.21 5.29 -33.67
C LEU A 252 39.54 4.53 -33.61
N ASN A 253 40.28 4.65 -32.50
CA ASN A 253 41.49 3.87 -32.29
C ASN A 253 41.23 2.36 -32.15
N THR A 254 40.04 1.95 -31.70
CA THR A 254 39.60 0.54 -31.67
C THR A 254 38.96 0.06 -32.97
N ASN A 255 38.87 0.90 -34.02
CA ASN A 255 38.18 0.62 -35.29
C ASN A 255 36.74 0.11 -35.09
N SER A 256 36.01 0.66 -34.12
CA SER A 256 34.59 0.35 -33.95
C SER A 256 33.76 1.09 -34.99
N ASP A 257 32.89 0.37 -35.70
CA ASP A 257 32.01 0.97 -36.71
C ASP A 257 30.82 1.67 -36.05
N LEU A 258 30.25 2.67 -36.74
CA LEU A 258 29.09 3.42 -36.24
C LEU A 258 27.88 2.52 -35.96
N GLY A 259 27.68 1.48 -36.76
CA GLY A 259 26.60 0.51 -36.58
C GLY A 259 26.74 -0.29 -35.27
N GLU A 260 27.96 -0.69 -34.90
CA GLU A 260 28.22 -1.38 -33.63
C GLU A 260 27.93 -0.46 -32.43
N LEU A 261 28.24 0.83 -32.55
CA LEU A 261 27.91 1.83 -31.51
C LEU A 261 26.40 2.07 -31.39
N GLU A 262 25.67 2.08 -32.51
CA GLU A 262 24.21 2.18 -32.52
C GLU A 262 23.56 0.95 -31.87
N GLU A 263 24.10 -0.24 -32.13
CA GLU A 263 23.66 -1.49 -31.48
C GLU A 263 23.95 -1.48 -29.98
N GLU A 264 25.17 -1.12 -29.55
CA GLU A 264 25.54 -0.97 -28.13
C GLU A 264 24.62 0.06 -27.43
N LEU A 265 24.33 1.18 -28.09
CA LEU A 265 23.44 2.22 -27.57
C LEU A 265 22.01 1.69 -27.39
N ASN A 266 21.46 1.01 -28.39
CA ASN A 266 20.12 0.44 -28.33
C ASN A 266 20.03 -0.63 -27.23
N GLU A 267 21.06 -1.47 -27.07
CA GLU A 267 21.13 -2.46 -25.99
C GLU A 267 21.16 -1.76 -24.61
N LEU A 268 21.93 -0.69 -24.45
CA LEU A 268 21.98 0.09 -23.21
C LEU A 268 20.65 0.81 -22.92
N ILE A 269 19.97 1.35 -23.93
CA ILE A 269 18.64 1.94 -23.78
C ILE A 269 17.65 0.88 -23.30
N ALA A 270 17.61 -0.29 -23.94
CA ALA A 270 16.74 -1.39 -23.55
C ALA A 270 17.00 -1.84 -22.09
N LYS A 271 18.27 -1.97 -21.70
CA LYS A 271 18.66 -2.29 -20.31
C LYS A 271 18.24 -1.21 -19.32
N ASN A 272 18.38 0.07 -19.68
CA ASN A 272 17.95 1.18 -18.83
C ASN A 272 16.42 1.22 -18.68
N GLU A 273 15.66 0.96 -19.75
CA GLU A 273 14.20 0.87 -19.70
C GLU A 273 13.73 -0.29 -18.83
N GLU A 274 14.38 -1.45 -18.92
CA GLU A 274 14.10 -2.60 -18.06
C GLU A 274 14.44 -2.30 -16.59
N ALA A 275 15.59 -1.68 -16.34
CA ALA A 275 15.98 -1.23 -15.00
C ALA A 275 15.02 -0.18 -14.44
N GLU A 276 14.52 0.74 -15.27
CA GLU A 276 13.53 1.74 -14.86
C GLU A 276 12.19 1.09 -14.49
N LYS A 277 11.73 0.10 -15.27
CA LYS A 277 10.53 -0.70 -14.92
C LYS A 277 10.71 -1.42 -13.61
N SER A 278 11.83 -2.12 -13.44
CA SER A 278 12.16 -2.82 -12.19
C SER A 278 12.24 -1.86 -11.00
N LEU A 279 12.85 -0.68 -11.17
CA LEU A 279 12.92 0.35 -10.14
C LEU A 279 11.52 0.87 -9.77
N ASN A 280 10.66 1.09 -10.74
CA ASN A 280 9.29 1.55 -10.52
C ASN A 280 8.44 0.50 -9.79
N GLU A 281 8.60 -0.79 -10.13
CA GLU A 281 7.97 -1.90 -9.42
C GLU A 281 8.45 -1.96 -7.96
N LEU A 282 9.78 -1.90 -7.74
CA LEU A 282 10.37 -1.88 -6.41
C LEU A 282 9.90 -0.67 -5.60
N PHE A 283 9.76 0.50 -6.24
CA PHE A 283 9.22 1.69 -5.60
C PHE A 283 7.75 1.53 -5.20
N ALA A 284 6.93 0.93 -6.06
CA ALA A 284 5.52 0.66 -5.76
C ALA A 284 5.38 -0.36 -4.61
N ASP A 285 6.19 -1.42 -4.61
CA ASP A 285 6.19 -2.41 -3.53
C ASP A 285 6.73 -1.82 -2.22
N ARG A 286 7.77 -1.00 -2.28
CA ARG A 286 8.25 -0.23 -1.12
C ARG A 286 7.14 0.68 -0.58
N GLN A 287 6.40 1.36 -1.44
CA GLN A 287 5.30 2.22 -1.00
C GLN A 287 4.19 1.43 -0.31
N ARG A 288 3.84 0.24 -0.82
CA ARG A 288 2.86 -0.66 -0.21
C ARG A 288 3.35 -1.19 1.14
N THR A 289 4.60 -1.62 1.23
CA THR A 289 5.17 -2.12 2.49
C THR A 289 5.28 -1.01 3.52
N GLU A 290 5.73 0.19 3.14
CA GLU A 290 5.73 1.37 4.03
C GLU A 290 4.32 1.75 4.51
N GLN A 291 3.28 1.62 3.68
CA GLN A 291 1.90 1.84 4.10
C GLN A 291 1.43 0.78 5.11
N SER A 292 1.73 -0.50 4.85
CA SER A 292 1.43 -1.60 5.77
C SER A 292 2.15 -1.41 7.11
N ILE A 293 3.43 -1.03 7.08
CA ILE A 293 4.22 -0.71 8.29
C ILE A 293 3.56 0.41 9.07
N ARG A 294 3.15 1.52 8.43
CA ARG A 294 2.46 2.62 9.12
C ARG A 294 1.14 2.17 9.77
N GLU A 295 0.39 1.29 9.12
CA GLU A 295 -0.85 0.76 9.68
C GLU A 295 -0.59 -0.12 10.90
N VAL A 296 0.42 -1.00 10.83
CA VAL A 296 0.86 -1.83 11.96
C VAL A 296 1.41 -0.98 13.09
N GLU A 297 2.25 0.03 12.82
CA GLU A 297 2.75 0.98 13.81
C GLU A 297 1.61 1.72 14.51
N LYS A 298 0.58 2.14 13.76
CA LYS A 298 -0.62 2.77 14.33
C LYS A 298 -1.38 1.79 15.24
N GLN A 299 -1.53 0.53 14.84
CA GLN A 299 -2.15 -0.50 15.69
C GLN A 299 -1.33 -0.74 16.96
N ILE A 300 0.00 -0.84 16.83
CA ILE A 300 0.92 -0.96 17.97
C ILE A 300 0.77 0.23 18.92
N GLU A 301 0.63 1.45 18.41
CA GLU A 301 0.47 2.64 19.24
C GLU A 301 -0.87 2.64 20.00
N ILE A 302 -1.95 2.19 19.35
CA ILE A 302 -3.26 2.01 19.99
C ILE A 302 -3.17 0.97 21.11
N GLU A 303 -2.56 -0.19 20.85
CA GLU A 303 -2.38 -1.24 21.85
C GLU A 303 -1.43 -0.82 22.97
N LYS A 304 -0.37 -0.08 22.68
CA LYS A 304 0.49 0.56 23.69
C LYS A 304 -0.30 1.52 24.57
N GLY A 305 -1.23 2.29 23.99
CA GLY A 305 -2.14 3.16 24.74
C GLY A 305 -3.04 2.38 25.69
N LYS A 306 -3.67 1.29 25.22
CA LYS A 306 -4.48 0.39 26.06
C LYS A 306 -3.66 -0.28 27.16
N ASN A 307 -2.46 -0.76 26.84
CA ASN A 307 -1.55 -1.35 27.81
C ASN A 307 -1.11 -0.30 28.84
N ALA A 308 -0.84 0.94 28.43
CA ALA A 308 -0.50 2.02 29.37
C ALA A 308 -1.66 2.33 30.32
N THR A 309 -2.91 2.34 29.83
CA THR A 309 -4.08 2.49 30.71
C THR A 309 -4.22 1.31 31.67
N ALA A 310 -4.06 0.06 31.20
CA ALA A 310 -4.12 -1.12 32.06
C ALA A 310 -3.00 -1.14 33.10
N ILE A 311 -1.78 -0.72 32.75
CA ILE A 311 -0.65 -0.57 33.67
C ILE A 311 -0.94 0.55 34.68
N SER A 312 -1.60 1.64 34.28
CA SER A 312 -2.06 2.70 35.19
C SER A 312 -3.15 2.25 36.15
N ASP A 313 -3.87 1.17 35.84
CA ASP A 313 -4.88 0.58 36.72
C ASP A 313 -4.30 -0.46 37.70
N MET A 314 -3.07 -0.95 37.46
CA MET A 314 -2.37 -1.90 38.35
C MET A 314 -1.89 -1.27 39.68
N ASP A 315 -1.50 -2.10 40.64
CA ASP A 315 -0.87 -1.63 41.89
C ASP A 315 0.50 -0.96 41.63
N ILE A 316 0.81 0.10 42.40
CA ILE A 316 2.04 0.91 42.25
C ILE A 316 3.31 0.05 42.30
N THR A 317 3.38 -0.95 43.17
CA THR A 317 4.56 -1.80 43.34
C THR A 317 4.83 -2.68 42.12
N VAL A 318 3.76 -3.26 41.54
CA VAL A 318 3.80 -4.09 40.34
C VAL A 318 4.10 -3.24 39.11
N ARG A 319 3.52 -2.03 39.02
CA ARG A 319 3.83 -1.04 37.96
C ARG A 319 5.31 -0.69 37.93
N ASN A 320 5.91 -0.38 39.08
CA ASN A 320 7.31 0.03 39.14
C ASN A 320 8.26 -1.10 38.69
N GLN A 321 7.98 -2.35 39.08
CA GLN A 321 8.76 -3.52 38.64
C GLN A 321 8.60 -3.77 37.13
N PHE A 322 7.39 -3.62 36.59
CA PHE A 322 7.15 -3.72 35.16
C PHE A 322 7.88 -2.63 34.37
N GLU A 323 7.85 -1.38 34.84
CA GLU A 323 8.56 -0.27 34.22
C GLU A 323 10.08 -0.49 34.22
N GLU A 324 10.64 -1.00 35.33
CA GLU A 324 12.05 -1.32 35.44
C GLU A 324 12.47 -2.42 34.45
N LEU A 325 11.72 -3.53 34.40
CA LEU A 325 11.98 -4.62 33.46
C LEU A 325 11.81 -4.18 32.01
N LYS A 326 10.79 -3.37 31.71
CA LYS A 326 10.58 -2.78 30.38
C LYS A 326 11.77 -1.91 29.97
N GLN A 327 12.30 -1.11 30.88
CA GLN A 327 13.44 -0.24 30.60
C GLN A 327 14.72 -1.06 30.37
N GLN A 328 14.94 -2.13 31.13
CA GLN A 328 16.03 -3.08 30.89
C GLN A 328 15.92 -3.75 29.52
N ALA A 329 14.72 -4.22 29.14
CA ALA A 329 14.47 -4.82 27.84
C ALA A 329 14.71 -3.83 26.68
N MET A 330 14.28 -2.57 26.84
CA MET A 330 14.55 -1.50 25.87
C MET A 330 16.05 -1.24 25.69
N ASN A 331 16.81 -1.22 26.78
CA ASN A 331 18.26 -1.01 26.73
C ASN A 331 18.98 -2.16 25.99
N VAL A 332 18.65 -3.41 26.31
CA VAL A 332 19.24 -4.59 25.64
C VAL A 332 18.90 -4.60 24.14
N ASN A 333 17.67 -4.23 23.79
CA ASN A 333 17.25 -4.20 22.39
C ASN A 333 17.96 -3.09 21.60
N GLU A 334 18.19 -1.92 22.22
CA GLU A 334 18.97 -0.84 21.61
C GLU A 334 20.45 -1.23 21.44
N GLU A 335 21.04 -1.92 22.43
CA GLU A 335 22.40 -2.47 22.28
C GLU A 335 22.49 -3.48 21.13
N LEU A 336 21.49 -4.37 20.99
CA LEU A 336 21.41 -5.32 19.88
C LEU A 336 21.28 -4.59 18.54
N ARG A 337 20.44 -3.56 18.45
CA ARG A 337 20.28 -2.72 17.25
C ARG A 337 21.61 -2.09 16.84
N MET A 338 22.32 -1.48 17.79
CA MET A 338 23.63 -0.86 17.54
C MET A 338 24.67 -1.89 17.08
N LYS A 339 24.68 -3.08 17.68
CA LYS A 339 25.58 -4.17 17.25
C LYS A 339 25.24 -4.71 15.87
N GLN A 340 23.96 -4.76 15.52
CA GLN A 340 23.53 -5.16 14.18
C GLN A 340 23.92 -4.12 13.13
N GLU A 341 23.78 -2.82 13.42
CA GLU A 341 24.25 -1.75 12.55
C GLU A 341 25.77 -1.82 12.34
N GLU A 342 26.54 -2.02 13.41
CA GLU A 342 28.00 -2.20 13.34
C GLU A 342 28.38 -3.40 12.46
N LEU A 343 27.68 -4.53 12.58
CA LEU A 343 27.88 -5.70 11.72
C LEU A 343 27.55 -5.42 10.25
N THR A 344 26.45 -4.70 9.97
CA THR A 344 26.10 -4.34 8.59
C THR A 344 27.13 -3.40 7.97
N GLU A 345 27.67 -2.44 8.73
CA GLU A 345 28.71 -1.54 8.25
C GLU A 345 30.03 -2.28 8.00
N LEU A 346 30.43 -3.17 8.91
CA LEU A 346 31.60 -4.03 8.74
C LEU A 346 31.46 -4.94 7.53
N ASN A 347 30.30 -5.54 7.31
CA ASN A 347 30.03 -6.38 6.14
C ASN A 347 30.05 -5.58 4.84
N ARG A 348 29.42 -4.40 4.81
CA ARG A 348 29.48 -3.50 3.66
C ARG A 348 30.92 -3.10 3.34
N ARG A 349 31.71 -2.77 4.37
CA ARG A 349 33.11 -2.40 4.18
C ARG A 349 33.97 -3.59 3.74
N LYS A 350 33.68 -4.79 4.23
CA LYS A 350 34.31 -6.03 3.77
C LYS A 350 34.01 -6.27 2.29
N GLU A 351 32.76 -6.17 1.87
CA GLU A 351 32.35 -6.36 0.47
C GLU A 351 33.05 -5.35 -0.45
N GLN A 352 33.09 -4.06 -0.06
CA GLN A 352 33.85 -3.04 -0.81
C GLN A 352 35.33 -3.37 -0.95
N LEU A 353 35.96 -3.84 0.14
CA LEU A 353 37.37 -4.24 0.10
C LEU A 353 37.58 -5.51 -0.73
N ASP A 354 36.65 -6.46 -0.69
CA ASP A 354 36.70 -7.68 -1.50
C ASP A 354 36.52 -7.34 -3.00
N ASP A 355 35.66 -6.39 -3.37
CA ASP A 355 35.52 -5.86 -4.74
C ASP A 355 36.78 -5.13 -5.21
N GLU A 356 37.35 -4.25 -4.38
CA GLU A 356 38.60 -3.56 -4.68
C GLU A 356 39.78 -4.54 -4.86
N VAL A 357 39.78 -5.63 -4.10
CA VAL A 357 40.73 -6.71 -4.25
C VAL A 357 40.42 -7.50 -5.53
N ALA A 358 39.15 -7.78 -5.84
CA ALA A 358 38.74 -8.51 -7.03
C ALA A 358 39.14 -7.79 -8.34
N ASN A 359 39.06 -6.47 -8.35
CA ASN A 359 39.43 -5.62 -9.48
C ASN A 359 40.95 -5.57 -9.76
N SER A 360 41.79 -6.07 -8.85
CA SER A 360 43.25 -6.09 -9.02
C SER A 360 43.84 -7.47 -8.76
N THR A 361 44.27 -8.14 -9.83
CA THR A 361 44.94 -9.45 -9.77
C THR A 361 46.19 -9.45 -8.88
N LEU A 362 46.89 -8.32 -8.79
CA LEU A 362 48.03 -8.10 -7.88
C LEU A 362 47.61 -8.06 -6.41
N LYS A 363 46.48 -7.41 -6.07
CA LYS A 363 45.96 -7.38 -4.70
C LYS A 363 45.45 -8.75 -4.25
N GLN A 364 44.82 -9.53 -5.15
CA GLN A 364 44.43 -10.92 -4.87
C GLN A 364 45.64 -11.81 -4.52
N GLN A 365 46.71 -11.69 -5.30
CA GLN A 365 47.96 -12.42 -5.03
C GLN A 365 48.61 -11.97 -3.71
N ALA A 366 48.57 -10.67 -3.40
CA ALA A 366 49.06 -10.13 -2.13
C ALA A 366 48.26 -10.64 -0.91
N LYS A 367 46.93 -10.72 -0.99
CA LYS A 367 46.08 -11.32 0.07
C LYS A 367 46.46 -12.78 0.32
N ARG A 368 46.62 -13.56 -0.75
CA ARG A 368 47.03 -14.97 -0.67
C ARG A 368 48.44 -15.13 -0.10
N LEU A 369 49.36 -14.25 -0.45
CA LEU A 369 50.71 -14.22 0.14
C LEU A 369 50.68 -13.86 1.63
N ALA A 370 49.85 -12.91 2.04
CA ALA A 370 49.69 -12.53 3.45
C ALA A 370 49.11 -13.69 4.28
N GLU A 371 48.11 -14.42 3.75
CA GLU A 371 47.56 -15.63 4.39
C GLU A 371 48.62 -16.73 4.54
N ILE A 372 49.45 -16.94 3.51
CA ILE A 372 50.56 -17.91 3.55
C ILE A 372 51.64 -17.45 4.54
N GLN A 373 51.95 -16.15 4.61
CA GLN A 373 52.91 -15.61 5.57
C GLN A 373 52.41 -15.72 7.02
N ALA A 374 51.11 -15.51 7.26
CA ALA A 374 50.51 -15.73 8.57
C ALA A 374 50.60 -17.20 8.98
N LYS A 375 50.25 -18.14 8.08
CA LYS A 375 50.41 -19.59 8.32
C LYS A 375 51.87 -19.99 8.54
N LYS A 376 52.81 -19.35 7.83
CA LYS A 376 54.24 -19.56 8.04
C LYS A 376 54.67 -19.04 9.41
N ALA A 377 54.18 -17.88 9.84
CA ALA A 377 54.51 -17.30 11.13
C ALA A 377 54.01 -18.19 12.28
N THR A 378 52.80 -18.75 12.18
CA THR A 378 52.29 -19.71 13.18
C THR A 378 53.12 -20.98 13.24
N ILE A 379 53.48 -21.56 12.09
CA ILE A 379 54.36 -22.76 12.04
C ILE A 379 55.75 -22.45 12.61
N VAL A 380 56.31 -21.28 12.32
CA VAL A 380 57.61 -20.87 12.87
C VAL A 380 57.53 -20.64 14.38
N GLU A 381 56.42 -20.13 14.88
CA GLU A 381 56.19 -19.97 16.32
C GLU A 381 56.02 -21.32 17.02
N GLU A 382 55.35 -22.29 16.38
CA GLU A 382 55.27 -23.69 16.82
C GLU A 382 56.65 -24.38 16.83
N MET A 383 57.46 -24.19 15.77
CA MET A 383 58.83 -24.74 15.69
C MET A 383 59.78 -24.10 16.72
N ASN A 384 59.61 -22.81 17.01
CA ASN A 384 60.42 -22.11 18.01
C ASN A 384 59.99 -22.42 19.46
N ALA A 385 58.79 -22.97 19.65
CA ALA A 385 58.29 -23.44 20.93
C ALA A 385 58.80 -24.86 21.30
N GLU A 386 59.66 -25.47 20.47
CA GLU A 386 60.25 -26.78 20.73
C GLU A 386 61.22 -26.76 21.93
N GLY A 387 60.69 -27.05 23.13
CA GLY A 387 61.49 -27.37 24.33
C GLY A 387 62.13 -28.77 24.29
N THR A 388 62.84 -29.18 25.35
CA THR A 388 63.41 -30.54 25.44
C THR A 388 62.32 -31.62 25.37
N PRO A 389 62.60 -32.84 24.89
CA PRO A 389 61.58 -33.88 24.70
C PRO A 389 60.74 -34.20 25.96
N ASP A 390 61.34 -34.06 27.15
CA ASP A 390 60.62 -34.23 28.43
C ASP A 390 59.74 -33.03 28.77
N GLN A 391 60.17 -31.81 28.44
CA GLN A 391 59.33 -30.61 28.54
C GLN A 391 58.21 -30.61 27.50
N GLN A 392 58.45 -31.15 26.30
CA GLN A 392 57.42 -31.36 25.29
C GLN A 392 56.39 -32.39 25.75
N ARG A 393 56.80 -33.47 26.43
CA ARG A 393 55.88 -34.44 27.03
C ARG A 393 55.05 -33.84 28.15
N GLU A 394 55.67 -33.11 29.08
CA GLU A 394 54.98 -32.45 30.19
C GLU A 394 54.03 -31.36 29.68
N TRP A 395 54.47 -30.54 28.73
CA TRP A 395 53.65 -29.52 28.10
C TRP A 395 52.51 -30.13 27.28
N LEU A 396 52.76 -31.23 26.56
CA LEU A 396 51.72 -31.95 25.82
C LEU A 396 50.73 -32.59 26.77
N LEU A 397 51.17 -33.19 27.88
CA LEU A 397 50.29 -33.73 28.91
C LEU A 397 49.44 -32.63 29.54
N GLN A 398 50.04 -31.50 29.91
CA GLN A 398 49.33 -30.36 30.47
C GLN A 398 48.37 -29.73 29.44
N THR A 399 48.76 -29.70 28.17
CA THR A 399 47.91 -29.26 27.08
C THR A 399 46.77 -30.23 26.85
N VAL A 400 47.00 -31.54 26.85
CA VAL A 400 45.97 -32.57 26.70
C VAL A 400 44.98 -32.48 27.85
N ILE A 401 45.44 -32.35 29.09
CA ILE A 401 44.58 -32.16 30.28
C ILE A 401 43.76 -30.87 30.11
N ARG A 402 44.41 -29.74 29.81
CA ARG A 402 43.71 -28.46 29.58
C ARG A 402 42.68 -28.57 28.45
N THR A 403 43.04 -29.18 27.32
CA THR A 403 42.11 -29.38 26.20
C THR A 403 41.02 -30.37 26.55
N THR A 404 41.25 -31.34 27.43
CA THR A 404 40.22 -32.28 27.89
C THR A 404 39.24 -31.57 28.82
N ASP A 405 39.73 -30.70 29.71
CA ASP A 405 38.91 -29.86 30.58
C ASP A 405 38.13 -28.81 29.77
N GLU A 406 38.78 -28.17 28.79
CA GLU A 406 38.15 -27.24 27.85
C GLU A 406 37.11 -27.95 26.98
N VAL A 407 37.40 -29.15 26.47
CA VAL A 407 36.44 -29.98 25.72
C VAL A 407 35.29 -30.40 26.62
N ALA A 408 35.52 -30.75 27.90
CA ALA A 408 34.45 -31.06 28.84
C ALA A 408 33.58 -29.83 29.16
N ALA A 409 34.19 -28.65 29.29
CA ALA A 409 33.46 -27.39 29.47
C ALA A 409 32.65 -27.02 28.23
N VAL A 410 33.23 -27.16 27.04
CA VAL A 410 32.55 -26.96 25.75
C VAL A 410 31.46 -28.01 25.56
N GLN A 411 31.68 -29.27 25.94
CA GLN A 411 30.67 -30.32 25.86
C GLN A 411 29.50 -30.00 26.80
N LYS A 412 29.77 -29.53 28.03
CA LYS A 412 28.71 -29.06 28.93
C LYS A 412 27.95 -27.86 28.35
N GLN A 413 28.65 -26.94 27.70
CA GLN A 413 28.01 -25.83 26.98
C GLN A 413 27.16 -26.33 25.81
N ILE A 414 27.67 -27.29 25.02
CA ILE A 414 26.93 -27.94 23.93
C ILE A 414 25.70 -28.64 24.49
N ASP A 415 25.79 -29.37 25.60
CA ASP A 415 24.67 -30.06 26.22
C ASP A 415 23.62 -29.05 26.70
N THR A 416 24.03 -27.95 27.35
CA THR A 416 23.10 -26.88 27.76
C THR A 416 22.48 -26.14 26.57
N LEU A 417 23.25 -25.96 25.48
CA LEU A 417 22.74 -25.35 24.25
C LEU A 417 21.81 -26.31 23.53
N THR A 418 22.09 -27.61 23.55
CA THR A 418 21.24 -28.66 22.97
C THR A 418 19.94 -28.75 23.75
N GLU A 419 19.99 -28.74 25.10
CA GLU A 419 18.80 -28.67 25.93
C GLU A 419 17.99 -27.40 25.66
N ARG A 420 18.64 -26.25 25.48
CA ARG A 420 17.95 -24.99 25.11
C ARG A 420 17.40 -25.02 23.69
N ILE A 421 18.08 -25.68 22.75
CA ILE A 421 17.60 -25.92 21.38
C ILE A 421 16.40 -26.86 21.42
N ASP A 422 16.43 -27.90 22.24
CA ASP A 422 15.34 -28.87 22.39
C ASP A 422 14.14 -28.23 23.07
N GLN A 423 14.36 -27.40 24.10
CA GLN A 423 13.31 -26.56 24.70
C GLN A 423 12.73 -25.59 23.67
N GLY A 424 13.59 -24.87 22.93
CA GLY A 424 13.14 -23.95 21.89
C GLY A 424 12.43 -24.66 20.74
N ASN A 425 12.85 -25.88 20.38
CA ASN A 425 12.21 -26.71 19.36
C ASN A 425 10.88 -27.28 19.85
N GLU A 426 10.77 -27.65 21.14
CA GLU A 426 9.51 -28.09 21.72
C GLU A 426 8.55 -26.91 21.85
N GLU A 427 9.01 -25.73 22.30
CA GLU A 427 8.24 -24.49 22.26
C GLU A 427 7.80 -24.16 20.83
N LEU A 428 8.72 -24.25 19.85
CA LEU A 428 8.40 -24.02 18.44
C LEU A 428 7.41 -25.08 17.93
N ARG A 429 7.51 -26.34 18.38
CA ARG A 429 6.57 -27.41 18.02
C ARG A 429 5.23 -27.22 18.69
N GLU A 430 5.18 -26.73 19.94
CA GLU A 430 3.96 -26.34 20.63
C GLU A 430 3.30 -25.16 19.93
N PHE A 431 4.07 -24.14 19.54
CA PHE A 431 3.60 -23.03 18.74
C PHE A 431 3.19 -23.47 17.33
N GLU A 432 3.91 -24.38 16.68
CA GLU A 432 3.55 -24.95 15.38
C GLU A 432 2.31 -25.82 15.49
N ASN A 433 2.13 -26.59 16.56
CA ASN A 433 0.92 -27.37 16.81
C ASN A 433 -0.26 -26.47 17.18
N GLU A 434 -0.03 -25.37 17.91
CA GLU A 434 -1.03 -24.35 18.19
C GLU A 434 -1.35 -23.57 16.91
N TYR A 435 -0.37 -23.29 16.06
CA TYR A 435 -0.52 -22.58 14.80
C TYR A 435 -1.13 -23.47 13.71
N ASP A 436 -0.80 -24.76 13.64
CA ASP A 436 -1.47 -25.77 12.80
C ASP A 436 -2.82 -26.17 13.40
N GLY A 437 -2.99 -26.05 14.72
CA GLY A 437 -4.27 -26.17 15.40
C GLY A 437 -5.17 -24.99 15.06
N ILE A 438 -4.65 -23.76 15.08
CA ILE A 438 -5.33 -22.52 14.72
C ILE A 438 -5.51 -22.45 13.22
N ILE A 439 -4.53 -22.78 12.38
CA ILE A 439 -4.67 -22.85 10.91
C ILE A 439 -5.55 -24.02 10.54
N GLY A 440 -5.42 -25.17 11.17
CA GLY A 440 -6.31 -26.32 10.99
C GLY A 440 -7.72 -25.96 11.39
N MET A 441 -7.93 -25.24 12.49
CA MET A 441 -9.21 -24.73 12.94
C MET A 441 -9.67 -23.55 12.08
N LEU A 442 -8.80 -22.71 11.54
CA LEU A 442 -9.11 -21.56 10.68
C LEU A 442 -9.34 -22.02 9.25
N ARG A 443 -8.74 -23.13 8.82
CA ARG A 443 -8.89 -23.79 7.52
C ARG A 443 -10.09 -24.71 7.58
N PHE A 444 -10.34 -25.40 8.68
CA PHE A 444 -11.61 -26.06 8.98
C PHE A 444 -12.72 -25.02 9.13
N TRP A 445 -12.53 -23.94 9.88
CA TRP A 445 -13.47 -22.83 9.97
C TRP A 445 -13.55 -22.05 8.68
N LYS A 446 -12.53 -21.99 7.80
CA LYS A 446 -12.64 -21.36 6.47
C LYS A 446 -13.27 -22.30 5.44
N ILE A 447 -13.00 -23.60 5.48
CA ILE A 447 -13.66 -24.61 4.65
C ILE A 447 -15.11 -24.74 5.11
N VAL A 448 -15.37 -24.95 6.39
CA VAL A 448 -16.70 -24.96 7.00
C VAL A 448 -17.34 -23.58 6.88
N LEU A 449 -16.68 -22.43 7.10
CA LEU A 449 -17.33 -21.12 6.94
C LEU A 449 -17.67 -20.81 5.49
N ILE A 450 -16.74 -21.05 4.56
CA ILE A 450 -16.90 -20.65 3.16
C ILE A 450 -17.72 -21.68 2.38
N HIS A 451 -17.65 -22.97 2.70
CA HIS A 451 -18.39 -24.03 2.01
C HIS A 451 -19.64 -24.57 2.73
N ASP A 452 -19.74 -24.53 4.08
CA ASP A 452 -20.90 -25.09 4.82
C ASP A 452 -21.72 -24.05 5.63
N PHE A 453 -21.09 -23.11 6.35
CA PHE A 453 -21.74 -22.01 7.06
C PHE A 453 -22.31 -20.98 6.07
N SER A 454 -21.56 -20.68 5.00
CA SER A 454 -22.00 -19.79 3.91
C SER A 454 -22.84 -20.51 2.86
N ARG A 455 -23.09 -21.82 3.00
CA ARG A 455 -24.04 -22.55 2.15
C ARG A 455 -25.30 -22.89 2.90
N GLU A 456 -25.23 -23.59 4.03
CA GLU A 456 -26.42 -24.01 4.76
C GLU A 456 -27.05 -22.88 5.57
N LYS A 457 -26.28 -22.03 6.27
CA LYS A 457 -26.87 -20.87 6.97
C LYS A 457 -27.24 -19.75 6.01
N ASN A 458 -26.53 -19.55 4.90
CA ASN A 458 -26.97 -18.58 3.87
C ASN A 458 -28.17 -19.07 3.08
N GLU A 459 -28.33 -20.38 2.84
CA GLU A 459 -29.53 -20.93 2.21
C GLU A 459 -30.71 -20.87 3.18
N LYS A 460 -30.52 -21.26 4.45
CA LYS A 460 -31.53 -21.07 5.51
C LYS A 460 -31.86 -19.60 5.72
N TYR A 461 -30.88 -18.69 5.72
CA TYR A 461 -31.10 -17.24 5.83
C TYR A 461 -31.80 -16.70 4.59
N ARG A 462 -31.46 -17.17 3.39
CA ARG A 462 -32.21 -16.84 2.16
C ARG A 462 -33.64 -17.36 2.24
N GLU A 463 -33.88 -18.58 2.68
CA GLU A 463 -35.22 -19.15 2.86
C GLU A 463 -36.01 -18.39 3.93
N LEU A 464 -35.38 -18.04 5.05
CA LEU A 464 -36.01 -17.24 6.11
C LEU A 464 -36.40 -15.87 5.59
N LYS A 465 -35.49 -15.20 4.87
CA LYS A 465 -35.73 -13.89 4.27
C LYS A 465 -36.78 -13.94 3.16
N MET A 466 -36.83 -15.03 2.39
CA MET A 466 -37.90 -15.24 1.41
C MET A 466 -39.25 -15.51 2.09
N LYS A 467 -39.28 -16.24 3.22
CA LYS A 467 -40.49 -16.42 4.03
C LYS A 467 -40.93 -15.11 4.69
N GLU A 468 -40.00 -14.31 5.19
CA GLU A 468 -40.26 -12.97 5.74
C GLU A 468 -40.90 -12.08 4.67
N ILE A 469 -40.31 -12.02 3.47
CA ILE A 469 -40.88 -11.29 2.33
C ILE A 469 -42.28 -11.82 1.95
N GLN A 470 -42.49 -13.14 1.93
CA GLN A 470 -43.80 -13.73 1.65
C GLN A 470 -44.84 -13.41 2.73
N ILE A 471 -44.43 -13.40 4.00
CA ILE A 471 -45.29 -13.04 5.13
C ILE A 471 -45.63 -11.56 5.03
N ASP A 472 -44.67 -10.69 4.74
CA ASP A 472 -44.92 -9.26 4.57
C ASP A 472 -45.85 -8.99 3.37
N GLU A 473 -45.65 -9.67 2.24
CA GLU A 473 -46.54 -9.58 1.08
C GLU A 473 -47.96 -10.08 1.40
N PHE A 474 -48.07 -11.18 2.16
CA PHE A 474 -49.35 -11.68 2.65
C PHE A 474 -50.00 -10.69 3.62
N LEU A 475 -49.28 -10.17 4.62
CA LEU A 475 -49.81 -9.22 5.59
C LEU A 475 -50.27 -7.92 4.92
N ASN A 476 -49.53 -7.44 3.91
CA ASN A 476 -49.89 -6.28 3.13
C ASN A 476 -51.14 -6.50 2.26
N SER A 477 -51.36 -7.74 1.77
CA SER A 477 -52.54 -8.11 0.96
C SER A 477 -53.71 -8.66 1.78
N PHE A 478 -53.50 -9.02 3.04
CA PHE A 478 -54.49 -9.70 3.88
C PHE A 478 -55.73 -8.86 4.11
N GLU A 479 -55.58 -7.57 4.45
CA GLU A 479 -56.73 -6.70 4.71
C GLU A 479 -57.59 -6.51 3.45
N GLN A 480 -56.95 -6.43 2.28
CA GLN A 480 -57.65 -6.36 1.00
C GLN A 480 -58.39 -7.66 0.69
N LEU A 481 -57.73 -8.81 0.85
CA LEU A 481 -58.34 -10.12 0.57
C LEU A 481 -59.49 -10.41 1.55
N LYS A 482 -59.34 -10.05 2.82
CA LYS A 482 -60.38 -10.15 3.84
C LYS A 482 -61.59 -9.30 3.49
N SER A 483 -61.38 -8.03 3.13
CA SER A 483 -62.48 -7.14 2.70
C SER A 483 -63.20 -7.69 1.47
N GLU A 484 -62.47 -8.28 0.52
CA GLU A 484 -63.07 -8.94 -0.65
C GLU A 484 -63.91 -10.16 -0.25
N GLN A 485 -63.42 -11.04 0.63
CA GLN A 485 -64.19 -12.19 1.11
C GLN A 485 -65.40 -11.78 1.93
N GLU A 486 -65.27 -10.81 2.84
CA GLU A 486 -66.41 -10.24 3.58
C GLU A 486 -67.44 -9.65 2.62
N GLY A 487 -67.01 -8.99 1.55
CA GLY A 487 -67.87 -8.50 0.48
C GLY A 487 -68.62 -9.63 -0.24
N ARG A 488 -67.93 -10.73 -0.59
CA ARG A 488 -68.59 -11.91 -1.20
C ARG A 488 -69.57 -12.58 -0.24
N ILE A 489 -69.23 -12.72 1.03
CA ILE A 489 -70.14 -13.26 2.05
C ILE A 489 -71.36 -12.35 2.22
N ALA A 490 -71.17 -11.03 2.24
CA ALA A 490 -72.26 -10.06 2.28
C ALA A 490 -73.17 -10.18 1.03
N GLN A 491 -72.58 -10.38 -0.15
CA GLN A 491 -73.35 -10.62 -1.38
C GLN A 491 -74.12 -11.93 -1.34
N SER A 492 -73.48 -13.05 -1.00
CA SER A 492 -74.16 -14.35 -0.89
C SER A 492 -75.22 -14.35 0.21
N SER A 493 -74.98 -13.69 1.34
CA SER A 493 -76.00 -13.56 2.38
C SER A 493 -77.17 -12.68 1.92
N ALA A 494 -76.92 -11.59 1.19
CA ALA A 494 -77.99 -10.81 0.56
C ALA A 494 -78.76 -11.62 -0.48
N GLU A 495 -78.10 -12.46 -1.28
CA GLU A 495 -78.75 -13.37 -2.21
C GLU A 495 -79.58 -14.44 -1.49
N ILE A 496 -79.06 -15.03 -0.40
CA ILE A 496 -79.79 -15.98 0.44
C ILE A 496 -81.02 -15.30 1.04
N VAL A 497 -80.88 -14.11 1.62
CA VAL A 497 -82.02 -13.35 2.15
C VAL A 497 -83.02 -13.05 1.04
N ARG A 498 -82.57 -12.63 -0.14
CA ARG A 498 -83.44 -12.42 -1.31
C ARG A 498 -84.16 -13.71 -1.71
N PHE A 499 -83.48 -14.85 -1.74
CA PHE A 499 -84.11 -16.14 -2.01
C PHE A 499 -85.08 -16.54 -0.91
N LEU A 500 -84.76 -16.29 0.37
CA LEU A 500 -85.66 -16.51 1.50
C LEU A 500 -86.87 -15.58 1.47
N GLU A 501 -86.72 -14.34 1.02
CA GLU A 501 -87.83 -13.40 0.79
C GLU A 501 -88.71 -13.86 -0.38
N ILE A 502 -88.11 -14.32 -1.47
CA ILE A 502 -88.83 -14.91 -2.61
C ILE A 502 -89.55 -16.17 -2.16
N ILE A 503 -88.89 -17.05 -1.40
CA ILE A 503 -89.49 -18.27 -0.84
C ILE A 503 -90.57 -17.88 0.15
N SER A 504 -90.39 -16.90 1.04
CA SER A 504 -91.42 -16.45 1.98
C SER A 504 -92.62 -15.85 1.25
N HIS A 505 -92.40 -15.06 0.20
CA HIS A 505 -93.46 -14.53 -0.65
C HIS A 505 -94.17 -15.64 -1.43
N ASN A 506 -93.41 -16.63 -1.92
CA ASN A 506 -93.97 -17.81 -2.55
C ASN A 506 -94.65 -18.73 -1.55
N SER A 507 -94.19 -18.80 -0.29
CA SER A 507 -94.80 -19.55 0.80
C SER A 507 -96.08 -18.88 1.26
N PHE A 508 -96.14 -17.55 1.22
CA PHE A 508 -97.39 -16.80 1.39
C PHE A 508 -98.35 -17.06 0.23
N LYS A 509 -97.84 -17.16 -1.01
CA LYS A 509 -98.63 -17.64 -2.16
C LYS A 509 -99.01 -19.11 -2.02
N THR A 510 -98.17 -19.97 -1.44
CA THR A 510 -98.51 -21.37 -1.21
C THR A 510 -99.28 -21.59 0.07
N ASP A 511 -99.40 -20.63 0.99
CA ASP A 511 -100.38 -20.60 2.06
C ASP A 511 -101.73 -20.16 1.50
N ILE A 512 -101.72 -19.25 0.51
CA ILE A 512 -102.87 -19.02 -0.37
C ILE A 512 -103.21 -20.30 -1.15
N THR A 513 -102.24 -21.18 -1.51
CA THR A 513 -102.53 -22.52 -2.08
C THR A 513 -102.59 -23.68 -1.08
N ALA A 514 -102.25 -23.52 0.20
CA ALA A 514 -102.42 -24.52 1.25
C ALA A 514 -103.82 -24.41 1.84
N ASN A 515 -104.41 -23.21 1.78
CA ASN A 515 -105.85 -23.03 1.71
C ASN A 515 -106.50 -23.63 0.43
N VAL A 516 -105.70 -24.10 -0.54
CA VAL A 516 -106.16 -24.91 -1.71
C VAL A 516 -105.79 -26.40 -1.56
N THR A 517 -104.99 -26.78 -0.55
CA THR A 517 -104.97 -28.16 -0.01
C THR A 517 -106.06 -28.42 1.03
N GLY A 518 -106.92 -27.43 1.28
CA GLY A 518 -108.36 -27.69 1.28
C GLY A 518 -108.75 -28.17 -0.11
N MET A 519 -108.30 -29.37 -0.48
CA MET A 519 -108.93 -30.14 -1.53
C MET A 519 -110.34 -30.34 -1.03
N ASP A 520 -111.21 -29.45 -1.47
CA ASP A 520 -112.62 -29.47 -1.17
C ASP A 520 -113.14 -30.76 -1.78
N THR A 521 -113.13 -31.83 -0.98
CA THR A 521 -113.76 -33.10 -1.32
C THR A 521 -115.26 -32.93 -1.53
N SER A 522 -115.82 -31.73 -1.30
CA SER A 522 -117.17 -31.38 -1.75
C SER A 522 -117.33 -31.33 -3.28
N GLY A 523 -116.23 -31.24 -4.05
CA GLY A 523 -116.27 -31.34 -5.50
C GLY A 523 -116.41 -32.77 -6.05
N ILE A 524 -116.13 -33.81 -5.25
CA ILE A 524 -116.24 -35.21 -5.67
C ILE A 524 -117.60 -35.81 -5.25
N ASP A 525 -118.22 -35.29 -4.19
CA ASP A 525 -119.58 -35.70 -3.78
C ASP A 525 -120.71 -35.00 -4.54
N ALA A 526 -120.42 -33.95 -5.32
CA ALA A 526 -121.40 -33.27 -6.17
C ALA A 526 -121.58 -33.89 -7.58
N PHE A 527 -120.83 -34.95 -7.91
CA PHE A 527 -120.90 -35.63 -9.22
C PHE A 527 -121.83 -36.85 -9.28
N ASN A 528 -122.52 -37.17 -8.18
CA ASN A 528 -123.47 -38.28 -8.15
C ASN A 528 -124.90 -37.89 -8.54
N ASP A 529 -125.16 -36.60 -8.81
CA ASP A 529 -126.41 -36.14 -9.41
C ASP A 529 -126.23 -35.88 -10.90
N GLN A 530 -127.15 -36.44 -11.68
CA GLN A 530 -127.18 -36.45 -13.15
C GLN A 530 -127.32 -35.04 -13.75
N SER A 531 -126.26 -34.21 -13.73
CA SER A 531 -126.14 -33.01 -14.56
C SER A 531 -124.73 -32.37 -14.53
N ALA A 532 -123.66 -33.14 -14.74
CA ALA A 532 -122.35 -32.52 -15.01
C ALA A 532 -122.29 -32.01 -16.46
N CYS A 533 -122.15 -30.70 -16.64
CA CYS A 533 -122.06 -30.06 -17.95
C CYS A 533 -120.70 -30.38 -18.60
N ALA A 534 -120.70 -30.82 -19.87
CA ALA A 534 -119.50 -31.30 -20.59
C ALA A 534 -118.32 -30.31 -20.60
N THR A 535 -118.57 -29.01 -20.46
CA THR A 535 -117.54 -27.96 -20.37
C THR A 535 -116.72 -28.00 -19.08
N GLU A 536 -117.30 -28.39 -17.94
CA GLU A 536 -116.58 -28.44 -16.66
C GLU A 536 -115.63 -29.65 -16.59
N LEU A 537 -116.02 -30.76 -17.22
CA LEU A 537 -115.17 -31.94 -17.39
C LEU A 537 -114.00 -31.66 -18.35
N GLN A 538 -114.25 -30.86 -19.40
CA GLN A 538 -113.23 -30.41 -20.35
C GLN A 538 -112.19 -29.52 -19.65
N ASP A 539 -112.61 -28.58 -18.81
CA ASP A 539 -111.73 -27.69 -18.05
C ASP A 539 -110.87 -28.46 -17.03
N LEU A 540 -111.44 -29.46 -16.36
CA LEU A 540 -110.69 -30.34 -15.47
C LEU A 540 -109.66 -31.18 -16.24
N HIS A 541 -110.04 -31.68 -17.42
CA HIS A 541 -109.13 -32.43 -18.29
C HIS A 541 -107.95 -31.57 -18.77
N VAL A 542 -108.20 -30.31 -19.14
CA VAL A 542 -107.15 -29.35 -19.54
C VAL A 542 -106.22 -29.04 -18.37
N ARG A 543 -106.74 -28.80 -17.15
CA ARG A 543 -105.90 -28.58 -15.96
C ARG A 543 -105.04 -29.79 -15.62
N LEU A 544 -105.61 -31.00 -15.64
CA LEU A 544 -104.84 -32.23 -15.42
C LEU A 544 -103.79 -32.43 -16.51
N GLN A 545 -104.08 -32.05 -17.75
CA GLN A 545 -103.12 -32.12 -18.86
C GLN A 545 -101.99 -31.09 -18.71
N GLU A 546 -102.28 -29.88 -18.23
CA GLU A 546 -101.29 -28.85 -17.89
C GLU A 546 -100.44 -29.26 -16.68
N GLU A 547 -101.03 -29.86 -15.65
CA GLU A 547 -100.29 -30.40 -14.51
C GLU A 547 -99.39 -31.56 -14.91
N MET A 548 -99.87 -32.48 -15.75
CA MET A 548 -99.03 -33.54 -16.33
C MET A 548 -97.86 -32.96 -17.13
N PHE A 549 -98.11 -31.94 -17.95
CA PHE A 549 -97.04 -31.28 -18.71
C PHE A 549 -96.00 -30.60 -17.80
N ASN A 550 -96.45 -29.93 -16.73
CA ASN A 550 -95.56 -29.30 -15.75
C ASN A 550 -94.74 -30.33 -14.96
N VAL A 551 -95.35 -31.46 -14.62
CA VAL A 551 -94.67 -32.59 -13.97
C VAL A 551 -93.62 -33.18 -14.93
N ASP A 552 -93.96 -33.44 -16.19
CA ASP A 552 -93.03 -33.91 -17.22
C ASP A 552 -91.86 -32.94 -17.43
N GLU A 553 -92.12 -31.62 -17.42
CA GLU A 553 -91.07 -30.61 -17.53
C GLU A 553 -90.15 -30.60 -16.29
N SER A 554 -90.71 -30.77 -15.09
CA SER A 554 -89.93 -30.88 -13.85
C SER A 554 -89.09 -32.16 -13.80
N GLU A 555 -89.61 -33.28 -14.30
CA GLU A 555 -88.90 -34.55 -14.41
C GLU A 555 -87.74 -34.45 -15.41
N ARG A 556 -87.95 -33.73 -16.52
CA ARG A 556 -86.90 -33.45 -17.51
C ARG A 556 -85.76 -32.63 -16.92
N ARG A 557 -86.07 -31.59 -16.14
CA ARG A 557 -85.06 -30.76 -15.46
C ARG A 557 -84.28 -31.56 -14.41
N LEU A 558 -84.96 -32.40 -13.62
CA LEU A 558 -84.30 -33.26 -12.64
C LEU A 558 -83.38 -34.29 -13.31
N LYS A 559 -83.76 -34.84 -14.47
CA LYS A 559 -82.88 -35.72 -15.26
C LYS A 559 -81.62 -34.98 -15.74
N GLU A 560 -81.77 -33.75 -16.25
CA GLU A 560 -80.62 -32.92 -16.64
C GLU A 560 -79.70 -32.61 -15.45
N ASP A 561 -80.25 -32.30 -14.28
CA ASP A 561 -79.47 -32.03 -13.08
C ASP A 561 -78.73 -33.28 -12.58
N VAL A 562 -79.38 -34.45 -12.60
CA VAL A 562 -78.73 -35.72 -12.25
C VAL A 562 -77.58 -36.04 -13.21
N GLU A 563 -77.74 -35.82 -14.52
CA GLU A 563 -76.66 -36.00 -15.49
C GLU A 563 -75.51 -35.02 -15.25
N ASN A 564 -75.82 -33.75 -14.93
CA ASN A 564 -74.83 -32.73 -14.62
C ASN A 564 -74.05 -33.06 -13.34
N PHE A 565 -74.73 -33.51 -12.28
CA PHE A 565 -74.07 -33.94 -11.05
C PHE A 565 -73.23 -35.19 -11.25
N SER A 566 -73.73 -36.15 -12.04
CA SER A 566 -72.98 -37.37 -12.36
C SER A 566 -71.71 -37.07 -13.16
N ARG A 567 -71.77 -36.13 -14.12
CA ARG A 567 -70.60 -35.64 -14.87
C ARG A 567 -69.60 -34.96 -13.95
N ARG A 568 -70.06 -34.08 -13.06
CA ARG A 568 -69.20 -33.35 -12.12
C ARG A 568 -68.54 -34.26 -11.09
N MET A 569 -69.25 -35.29 -10.62
CA MET A 569 -68.70 -36.35 -9.77
C MET A 569 -67.60 -37.13 -10.51
N GLN A 570 -67.79 -37.42 -11.80
CA GLN A 570 -66.79 -38.12 -12.60
C GLN A 570 -65.54 -37.26 -12.85
N GLU A 571 -65.71 -35.99 -13.18
CA GLU A 571 -64.61 -35.01 -13.30
C GLU A 571 -63.81 -34.90 -11.99
N MET A 572 -64.51 -34.76 -10.86
CA MET A 572 -63.87 -34.68 -9.54
C MET A 572 -63.15 -35.98 -9.17
N ASN A 573 -63.68 -37.15 -9.53
CA ASN A 573 -63.03 -38.44 -9.31
C ASN A 573 -61.79 -38.61 -10.20
N ASP A 574 -61.81 -38.13 -11.43
CA ASP A 574 -60.66 -38.14 -12.34
C ASP A 574 -59.57 -37.15 -11.90
N GLU A 575 -59.95 -36.00 -11.35
CA GLU A 575 -59.02 -35.08 -10.69
C GLU A 575 -58.42 -35.72 -9.42
N MET A 576 -59.23 -36.38 -8.60
CA MET A 576 -58.76 -37.04 -7.39
C MET A 576 -57.74 -38.14 -7.70
N LYS A 577 -57.95 -38.94 -8.76
CA LYS A 577 -56.98 -39.93 -9.24
C LYS A 577 -55.66 -39.31 -9.71
N LYS A 578 -55.69 -38.12 -10.34
CA LYS A 578 -54.45 -37.39 -10.71
C LYS A 578 -53.65 -36.94 -9.49
N PHE A 579 -54.32 -36.69 -8.37
CA PHE A 579 -53.68 -36.33 -7.09
C PHE A 579 -53.32 -37.54 -6.22
N GLU A 580 -53.97 -38.69 -6.43
CA GLU A 580 -53.68 -39.95 -5.73
C GLU A 580 -52.28 -40.48 -6.07
N ASP A 581 -51.81 -40.21 -7.30
CA ASP A 581 -50.42 -40.41 -7.75
C ASP A 581 -49.44 -39.35 -7.19
N HIS A 582 -49.60 -39.00 -5.91
CA HIS A 582 -48.79 -37.98 -5.25
C HIS A 582 -47.29 -38.34 -5.21
N GLU A 583 -46.97 -39.63 -5.15
CA GLU A 583 -45.59 -40.13 -5.20
C GLU A 583 -44.95 -39.92 -6.57
N THR A 584 -45.66 -40.14 -7.67
CA THR A 584 -45.11 -39.93 -9.02
C THR A 584 -44.98 -38.44 -9.33
N LEU A 585 -45.90 -37.61 -8.83
CA LEU A 585 -45.84 -36.16 -8.96
C LEU A 585 -44.67 -35.58 -8.15
N LYS A 586 -44.46 -36.05 -6.91
CA LYS A 586 -43.28 -35.69 -6.10
C LYS A 586 -41.99 -36.15 -6.78
N ALA A 587 -41.91 -37.41 -7.21
CA ALA A 587 -40.75 -37.95 -7.92
C ALA A 587 -40.43 -37.16 -9.20
N GLY A 588 -41.45 -36.77 -9.97
CA GLY A 588 -41.30 -35.95 -11.17
C GLY A 588 -40.82 -34.53 -10.85
N THR A 589 -41.32 -33.89 -9.79
CA THR A 589 -40.85 -32.57 -9.36
C THR A 589 -39.41 -32.62 -8.82
N GLU A 590 -39.05 -33.67 -8.08
CA GLU A 590 -37.71 -33.89 -7.53
C GLU A 590 -36.71 -34.16 -8.67
N GLN A 591 -37.06 -35.01 -9.63
CA GLN A 591 -36.26 -35.23 -10.85
C GLN A 591 -36.08 -33.94 -11.65
N LYS A 592 -37.14 -33.13 -11.83
CA LYS A 592 -37.05 -31.85 -12.53
C LYS A 592 -36.15 -30.85 -11.79
N ARG A 593 -36.16 -30.87 -10.45
CA ARG A 593 -35.26 -30.06 -9.61
C ARG A 593 -33.81 -30.52 -9.74
N GLN A 594 -33.57 -31.83 -9.69
CA GLN A 594 -32.24 -32.42 -9.89
C GLN A 594 -31.70 -32.11 -11.29
N LEU A 595 -32.52 -32.25 -12.33
CA LEU A 595 -32.14 -31.99 -13.71
C LEU A 595 -31.81 -30.51 -13.93
N LYS A 596 -32.58 -29.59 -13.34
CA LYS A 596 -32.29 -28.15 -13.36
C LYS A 596 -30.99 -27.80 -12.62
N ASN A 597 -30.68 -28.50 -11.52
CA ASN A 597 -29.42 -28.33 -10.79
C ASN A 597 -28.22 -28.85 -11.59
N VAL A 598 -28.35 -29.99 -12.25
CA VAL A 598 -27.32 -30.54 -13.15
C VAL A 598 -27.12 -29.61 -14.34
N GLN A 599 -28.19 -29.07 -14.93
CA GLN A 599 -28.11 -28.12 -16.03
C GLN A 599 -27.35 -26.84 -15.64
N LYS A 600 -27.59 -26.30 -14.44
CA LYS A 600 -26.83 -25.14 -13.92
C LYS A 600 -25.35 -25.46 -13.71
N LYS A 601 -25.04 -26.63 -13.15
CA LYS A 601 -23.65 -27.09 -12.98
C LYS A 601 -22.95 -27.25 -14.33
N TRP A 602 -23.65 -27.83 -15.31
CA TRP A 602 -23.13 -27.97 -16.67
C TRP A 602 -22.87 -26.62 -17.33
N GLN A 603 -23.80 -25.66 -17.25
CA GLN A 603 -23.59 -24.30 -17.76
C GLN A 603 -22.40 -23.60 -17.10
N TYR A 604 -22.21 -23.76 -15.79
CA TYR A 604 -21.07 -23.19 -15.09
C TYR A 604 -19.74 -23.80 -15.58
N VAL A 605 -19.70 -25.13 -15.73
CA VAL A 605 -18.52 -25.82 -16.27
C VAL A 605 -18.24 -25.43 -17.71
N GLU A 606 -19.28 -25.26 -18.54
CA GLU A 606 -19.18 -24.80 -19.93
C GLU A 606 -18.58 -23.38 -20.00
N GLN A 607 -19.06 -22.46 -19.17
CA GLN A 607 -18.51 -21.09 -19.06
C GLN A 607 -17.06 -21.08 -18.59
N ASN A 608 -16.73 -21.92 -17.59
CA ASN A 608 -15.36 -22.02 -17.09
C ASN A 608 -14.42 -22.62 -18.15
N ASN A 609 -14.84 -23.66 -18.87
CA ASN A 609 -14.09 -24.23 -19.99
C ASN A 609 -13.91 -23.22 -21.13
N ALA A 610 -14.92 -22.39 -21.42
CA ALA A 610 -14.79 -21.32 -22.41
C ALA A 610 -13.75 -20.27 -21.97
N ALA A 611 -13.79 -19.83 -20.72
CA ALA A 611 -12.81 -18.91 -20.16
C ALA A 611 -11.39 -19.50 -20.15
N LEU A 612 -11.24 -20.78 -19.81
CA LEU A 612 -9.96 -21.49 -19.87
C LEU A 612 -9.43 -21.64 -21.30
N ARG A 613 -10.31 -21.90 -22.28
CA ARG A 613 -9.92 -21.93 -23.71
C ARG A 613 -9.49 -20.57 -24.22
N GLU A 614 -10.17 -19.50 -23.80
CA GLU A 614 -9.78 -18.13 -24.15
C GLU A 614 -8.43 -17.76 -23.51
N ALA A 615 -8.23 -18.10 -22.23
CA ALA A 615 -6.95 -17.92 -21.55
C ALA A 615 -5.82 -18.73 -22.21
N ALA A 616 -6.10 -19.98 -22.62
CA ALA A 616 -5.14 -20.80 -23.36
C ALA A 616 -4.83 -20.18 -24.73
N ALA A 617 -5.82 -19.71 -25.48
CA ALA A 617 -5.61 -19.05 -26.77
C ALA A 617 -4.84 -17.72 -26.63
N ALA A 618 -5.07 -16.95 -25.55
CA ALA A 618 -4.31 -15.75 -25.24
C ALA A 618 -2.85 -16.09 -24.92
N LYS A 619 -2.62 -17.14 -24.11
CA LYS A 619 -1.26 -17.62 -23.81
C LYS A 619 -0.56 -18.20 -25.04
N ASP A 620 -1.26 -18.92 -25.89
CA ASP A 620 -0.73 -19.38 -27.17
C ASP A 620 -0.41 -18.19 -28.08
N ALA A 621 -1.22 -17.13 -28.11
CA ALA A 621 -0.92 -15.92 -28.88
C ALA A 621 0.31 -15.17 -28.33
N GLU A 622 0.46 -15.09 -27.00
CA GLU A 622 1.64 -14.52 -26.34
C GLU A 622 2.91 -15.35 -26.58
N THR A 623 2.77 -16.68 -26.62
CA THR A 623 3.90 -17.62 -26.78
C THR A 623 4.15 -18.02 -28.23
N ASN A 624 3.34 -17.56 -29.20
CA ASN A 624 3.54 -17.88 -30.60
C ASN A 624 4.62 -17.01 -31.25
N TYR A 625 5.87 -17.37 -30.99
CA TYR A 625 7.07 -16.76 -31.56
C TYR A 625 7.36 -17.21 -33.01
N THR A 626 6.45 -17.91 -33.69
CA THR A 626 6.66 -18.37 -35.08
C THR A 626 6.91 -17.21 -36.05
N LYS A 627 6.15 -16.11 -35.92
CA LYS A 627 6.36 -14.91 -36.74
C LYS A 627 7.74 -14.28 -36.50
N LEU A 628 8.15 -14.21 -35.24
CA LEU A 628 9.47 -13.68 -34.86
C LEU A 628 10.59 -14.60 -35.37
N LYS A 629 10.39 -15.92 -35.29
CA LYS A 629 11.29 -16.93 -35.83
C LYS A 629 11.41 -16.84 -37.35
N ASP A 630 10.30 -16.67 -38.07
CA ASP A 630 10.29 -16.55 -39.52
C ASP A 630 10.97 -15.25 -39.97
N GLU A 631 10.76 -14.14 -39.25
CA GLU A 631 11.45 -12.86 -39.46
C GLU A 631 12.97 -13.01 -39.22
N ALA A 632 13.38 -13.66 -38.13
CA ALA A 632 14.78 -13.94 -37.82
C ALA A 632 15.43 -14.85 -38.88
N MET A 633 14.73 -15.89 -39.33
CA MET A 633 15.19 -16.76 -40.42
C MET A 633 15.29 -16.02 -41.76
N ARG A 634 14.36 -15.09 -42.05
CA ARG A 634 14.43 -14.22 -43.25
C ARG A 634 15.66 -13.33 -43.18
N LEU A 635 15.88 -12.65 -42.06
CA LEU A 635 17.04 -11.77 -41.86
C LEU A 635 18.35 -12.57 -41.94
N GLN A 636 18.40 -13.77 -41.37
CA GLN A 636 19.54 -14.67 -41.50
C GLN A 636 19.78 -15.08 -42.95
N ALA A 637 18.72 -15.37 -43.72
CA ALA A 637 18.84 -15.71 -45.13
C ALA A 637 19.32 -14.52 -45.98
N GLU A 638 18.84 -13.31 -45.70
CA GLU A 638 19.30 -12.07 -46.34
C GLU A 638 20.77 -11.79 -46.02
N TYR A 639 21.15 -11.89 -44.75
CA TYR A 639 22.54 -11.74 -44.32
C TYR A 639 23.46 -12.77 -44.97
N ASN A 640 23.05 -14.03 -45.02
CA ASN A 640 23.79 -15.09 -45.71
C ASN A 640 23.88 -14.84 -47.23
N ALA A 641 22.82 -14.33 -47.86
CA ALA A 641 22.84 -13.97 -49.28
C ALA A 641 23.80 -12.80 -49.54
N SER A 642 23.83 -11.80 -48.65
CA SER A 642 24.81 -10.70 -48.69
C SER A 642 26.24 -11.24 -48.55
N LEU A 643 26.51 -12.11 -47.57
CA LEU A 643 27.83 -12.75 -47.41
C LEU A 643 28.26 -13.56 -48.64
N VAL A 644 27.34 -14.32 -49.25
CA VAL A 644 27.63 -15.07 -50.49
C VAL A 644 27.89 -14.13 -51.67
N SER A 645 27.18 -12.99 -51.75
CA SER A 645 27.43 -11.98 -52.79
C SER A 645 28.79 -11.27 -52.62
N TRP A 646 29.26 -11.13 -51.38
CA TRP A 646 30.56 -10.54 -51.06
C TRP A 646 31.73 -11.52 -51.27
N THR A 647 31.47 -12.83 -51.20
CA THR A 647 32.48 -13.88 -51.35
C THR A 647 32.58 -14.45 -52.76
N ARG A 648 31.65 -14.11 -53.68
CA ARG A 648 31.82 -14.40 -55.11
C ARG A 648 32.88 -13.46 -55.72
N PRO A 649 34.01 -13.98 -56.22
CA PRO A 649 34.92 -13.19 -57.03
C PRO A 649 34.19 -12.78 -58.32
N ARG A 650 34.40 -11.54 -58.77
CA ARG A 650 33.90 -11.04 -60.06
C ARG A 650 34.33 -11.91 -61.24
#